data_AF-A0A2K8U6L2-F1
#
_entry.id   AF-A0A2K8U6L2-F1
#
_cell.length_a   1.000
_cell.length_b   1.000
_cell.length_c   1.000
_cell.angle_alpha   90.00
_cell.angle_beta   90.00
_cell.angle_gamma   90.00
#
_symmetry.space_group_name_H-M   'P 1'
#
loop_
_entity.id
_entity.type
_entity.pdbx_description
1 polymer ?
#
loop_
_entity_poly.entity_id
_entity_poly.type
_entity_poly.pdbx_seq_one_letter_code
_entity_poly.pdbx_strand_id
1 'polypeptide(L)'
;MTDTKASQRLPPSRPTLLIGEGAFGADVLRRVLEHSALRGVLERRVSGPAGTNGRRRDLALALIDRGGPHAPSAADWGREGGSETLRDVFAQIDVLRPAAGDKPPVDRLAGIVNELMAVSANAGAQGTLPGLDLVAVARCDSLDTIGFLKLLFSELLDRLEPMEVFASGLGTGRRLGFILILDFTNYRADTGLGVREALGGFVEHWERRTAEGRLGCDRIYLSDGQTTAGVRDRQARADEASAFLELLLFEAQRGGDRLQPLFQADGRESPVATFGVRIADWNAVLLCRLAAACFAIQWLDHLAGNPDDSTAVEPAPLLEALDGFRPAALDGLVHAERFRGLADDELLALERRLRERDFRNRDWLRWAAERLEEELARVDGSIGKLADESLREIYRDHLTPLGQRIPAAVVAALHHPERPASLSAVIAAIEGAGTQLGAEPGSPRQASNQDQGRWSEALRALNARLAPLHKRYIHYRELRLEPEKMRRKGWWWMFAGLLTLGLLPIAIDFSRGYGVPPDLANILVVGPILWLLLAAAGQFLAQGRLASRVQRTELTFAHPQQGRLVAALRSLLGHRGEIRATVRGLVASATDELKLIVRSEATRELIRVLARLQERRRELHWLREQLRNFLRWQGVALDDRNLPSDYAPTSDEVTGIRRQHKRLKDLQTVLDLNPVGEGHFRTAQGEKEPFVDWDERYSDAFLNPFRFIADLSADYEARVRNRDSGLAEAEQRRRQAAEFIRDIADWTASGKFETAFTWRTQEGVPPLAQYCLMPGVWHQDPELRLYLIDQGLDEANILPGVDGSRAYLIKVLLGVKRGALGVGK
;
A
#
# COMPACT_ATOMS: atom_id res chain seq x y z
N MET A 1 -41.05 -8.93 5.76
CA MET A 1 -41.38 -8.18 4.52
C MET A 1 -40.07 -7.76 3.91
N THR A 2 -39.56 -8.56 2.98
CA THR A 2 -38.26 -8.39 2.32
C THR A 2 -38.45 -7.58 1.05
N ASP A 3 -38.22 -6.28 1.14
CA ASP A 3 -38.29 -5.35 0.02
C ASP A 3 -36.88 -5.20 -0.61
N THR A 4 -36.42 -6.26 -1.26
CA THR A 4 -35.24 -6.21 -2.13
C THR A 4 -35.69 -5.90 -3.56
N LYS A 5 -36.07 -4.64 -3.80
CA LYS A 5 -36.01 -4.06 -5.14
C LYS A 5 -34.57 -3.62 -5.41
N ALA A 6 -33.68 -4.59 -5.55
CA ALA A 6 -32.42 -4.38 -6.25
C ALA A 6 -32.80 -3.93 -7.66
N SER A 7 -32.33 -2.75 -8.07
CA SER A 7 -32.38 -2.29 -9.45
C SER A 7 -31.99 -3.46 -10.35
N GLN A 8 -32.92 -3.96 -11.17
CA GLN A 8 -32.63 -4.96 -12.20
C GLN A 8 -31.65 -4.31 -13.18
N ARG A 9 -30.35 -4.44 -12.89
CA ARG A 9 -29.27 -4.13 -13.82
C ARG A 9 -29.28 -5.27 -14.82
N LEU A 10 -29.78 -5.00 -16.03
CA LEU A 10 -30.09 -6.03 -17.00
C LEU A 10 -28.84 -6.40 -17.81
N PRO A 11 -28.36 -7.66 -17.74
CA PRO A 11 -27.34 -8.18 -18.67
C PRO A 11 -27.90 -8.23 -20.10
N PRO A 12 -27.06 -8.39 -21.14
CA PRO A 12 -27.57 -8.61 -22.49
C PRO A 12 -28.52 -9.82 -22.50
N SER A 13 -29.62 -9.70 -23.24
CA SER A 13 -30.71 -10.68 -23.27
C SER A 13 -30.28 -12.09 -23.70
N ARG A 14 -29.10 -12.20 -24.34
CA ARG A 14 -28.42 -13.43 -24.74
C ARG A 14 -26.89 -13.23 -24.67
N PRO A 15 -26.11 -14.29 -24.39
CA PRO A 15 -24.66 -14.25 -24.53
C PRO A 15 -24.23 -13.70 -25.89
N THR A 16 -23.33 -12.72 -25.91
CA THR A 16 -22.84 -12.09 -27.14
C THR A 16 -21.32 -12.11 -27.25
N LEU A 17 -20.80 -12.48 -28.42
CA LEU A 17 -19.42 -12.26 -28.84
C LEU A 17 -19.38 -11.09 -29.83
N LEU A 18 -18.76 -9.99 -29.42
CA LEU A 18 -18.54 -8.81 -30.26
C LEU A 18 -17.11 -8.80 -30.79
N ILE A 19 -16.95 -8.79 -32.11
CA ILE A 19 -15.67 -8.89 -32.81
C ILE A 19 -15.40 -7.57 -33.53
N GLY A 20 -14.33 -6.87 -33.14
CA GLY A 20 -13.81 -5.74 -33.88
C GLY A 20 -12.70 -6.17 -34.84
N GLU A 21 -12.65 -5.62 -36.04
CA GLU A 21 -11.52 -5.78 -36.96
C GLU A 21 -10.80 -4.45 -37.17
N GLY A 22 -9.47 -4.50 -37.04
CA GLY A 22 -8.59 -3.37 -37.29
C GLY A 22 -8.84 -2.16 -36.37
N ALA A 23 -8.40 -0.99 -36.82
CA ALA A 23 -8.44 0.22 -36.02
C ALA A 23 -9.88 0.75 -35.79
N PHE A 24 -10.76 0.62 -36.80
CA PHE A 24 -12.15 1.03 -36.66
C PHE A 24 -12.91 0.13 -35.67
N GLY A 25 -12.73 -1.19 -35.75
CA GLY A 25 -13.32 -2.11 -34.79
C GLY A 25 -12.84 -1.85 -33.37
N ALA A 26 -11.55 -1.55 -33.18
CA ALA A 26 -11.02 -1.18 -31.87
C ALA A 26 -11.70 0.09 -31.29
N ASP A 27 -11.90 1.13 -32.10
CA ASP A 27 -12.57 2.37 -31.66
C ASP A 27 -14.01 2.09 -31.20
N VAL A 28 -14.75 1.29 -31.99
CA VAL A 28 -16.14 0.90 -31.67
C VAL A 28 -16.20 0.08 -30.38
N LEU A 29 -15.34 -0.94 -30.23
CA LEU A 29 -15.26 -1.76 -29.03
C LEU A 29 -14.95 -0.92 -27.78
N ARG A 30 -14.01 0.03 -27.89
CA ARG A 30 -13.65 0.96 -26.81
C ARG A 30 -14.84 1.79 -26.37
N ARG A 31 -15.55 2.41 -27.31
CA ARG A 31 -16.73 3.25 -27.03
C ARG A 31 -17.86 2.46 -26.40
N VAL A 32 -18.18 1.28 -26.92
CA VAL A 32 -19.19 0.39 -26.30
C VAL A 32 -18.80 0.06 -24.86
N LEU A 33 -17.53 -0.30 -24.62
CA LEU A 33 -17.03 -0.62 -23.29
C LEU A 33 -17.13 0.55 -22.33
N GLU A 34 -16.68 1.70 -22.77
CA GLU A 34 -16.60 2.92 -22.01
C GLU A 34 -18.00 3.42 -21.62
N HIS A 35 -18.89 3.60 -22.59
CA HIS A 35 -20.27 4.03 -22.34
C HIS A 35 -21.00 3.06 -21.40
N SER A 36 -20.80 1.77 -21.60
CA SER A 36 -21.53 0.76 -20.84
C SER A 36 -20.94 0.57 -19.44
N ALA A 37 -19.61 0.65 -19.28
CA ALA A 37 -18.94 0.49 -17.99
C ALA A 37 -19.32 1.66 -17.08
N LEU A 38 -19.27 2.89 -17.59
CA LEU A 38 -19.64 4.10 -16.85
C LEU A 38 -21.10 4.12 -16.38
N ARG A 39 -21.95 3.30 -16.99
CA ARG A 39 -23.36 3.11 -16.60
C ARG A 39 -23.58 2.02 -15.57
N GLY A 40 -22.59 1.15 -15.34
CA GLY A 40 -22.75 -0.01 -14.46
C GLY A 40 -23.68 -1.08 -15.01
N VAL A 41 -23.95 -1.07 -16.33
CA VAL A 41 -24.77 -2.09 -17.02
C VAL A 41 -24.00 -3.41 -17.17
N LEU A 42 -22.68 -3.36 -17.04
CA LEU A 42 -21.80 -4.51 -17.19
C LEU A 42 -21.35 -5.00 -15.83
N GLU A 43 -21.87 -6.15 -15.41
CA GLU A 43 -21.40 -6.83 -14.21
C GLU A 43 -20.00 -7.43 -14.43
N ARG A 44 -19.02 -6.93 -13.67
CA ARG A 44 -17.67 -7.52 -13.61
C ARG A 44 -17.69 -8.66 -12.58
N ARG A 45 -17.32 -9.88 -12.99
CA ARG A 45 -17.13 -10.98 -12.04
C ARG A 45 -15.86 -10.73 -11.24
N VAL A 46 -16.00 -10.51 -9.94
CA VAL A 46 -14.89 -10.62 -8.97
C VAL A 46 -14.84 -12.09 -8.57
N SER A 47 -14.09 -12.92 -9.30
CA SER A 47 -13.87 -14.31 -8.88
C SER A 47 -12.49 -14.78 -9.34
N GLY A 48 -11.56 -14.87 -8.39
CA GLY A 48 -10.22 -15.44 -8.54
C GLY A 48 -9.22 -14.78 -7.57
N PRO A 49 -8.23 -15.52 -7.04
CA PRO A 49 -7.10 -14.89 -6.35
C PRO A 49 -6.39 -13.93 -7.32
N ALA A 50 -5.86 -12.84 -6.76
CA ALA A 50 -5.28 -11.67 -7.44
C ALA A 50 -4.73 -11.93 -8.86
N GLY A 51 -5.22 -11.17 -9.84
CA GLY A 51 -4.62 -11.09 -11.19
C GLY A 51 -5.43 -11.63 -12.36
N THR A 52 -6.57 -12.29 -12.17
CA THR A 52 -7.46 -12.62 -13.30
C THR A 52 -8.39 -11.45 -13.59
N ASN A 53 -8.08 -10.68 -14.65
CA ASN A 53 -8.95 -9.63 -15.18
C ASN A 53 -10.40 -10.14 -15.26
N GLY A 54 -11.26 -9.60 -14.40
CA GLY A 54 -12.65 -10.06 -14.27
C GLY A 54 -13.36 -10.07 -15.62
N ARG A 55 -13.66 -11.28 -16.13
CA ARG A 55 -14.45 -11.49 -17.35
C ARG A 55 -15.95 -11.30 -17.06
N ARG A 56 -16.69 -10.83 -18.04
CA ARG A 56 -18.13 -10.54 -17.93
C ARG A 56 -18.95 -11.79 -18.19
N ARG A 57 -20.13 -11.89 -17.58
CA ARG A 57 -20.99 -13.08 -17.64
C ARG A 57 -21.52 -13.38 -19.05
N ASP A 58 -21.97 -12.35 -19.77
CA ASP A 58 -22.76 -12.52 -21.00
C ASP A 58 -22.23 -11.72 -22.21
N LEU A 59 -21.04 -11.12 -22.11
CA LEU A 59 -20.40 -10.37 -23.20
C LEU A 59 -18.91 -10.69 -23.29
N ALA A 60 -18.48 -11.21 -24.44
CA ALA A 60 -17.08 -11.38 -24.79
C ALA A 60 -16.69 -10.41 -25.91
N LEU A 61 -15.49 -9.83 -25.82
CA LEU A 61 -14.98 -8.86 -26.79
C LEU A 61 -13.68 -9.39 -27.38
N ALA A 62 -13.61 -9.45 -28.70
CA ALA A 62 -12.41 -9.87 -29.41
C ALA A 62 -12.01 -8.80 -30.45
N LEU A 63 -10.73 -8.45 -30.49
CA LEU A 63 -10.18 -7.56 -31.51
C LEU A 63 -9.25 -8.35 -32.42
N ILE A 64 -9.51 -8.35 -33.72
CA ILE A 64 -8.61 -8.93 -34.71
C ILE A 64 -7.66 -7.84 -35.20
N ASP A 65 -6.38 -8.00 -34.84
CA ASP A 65 -5.30 -7.10 -35.22
C ASP A 65 -4.43 -7.76 -36.31
N ARG A 66 -4.62 -7.33 -37.55
CA ARG A 66 -3.88 -7.81 -38.73
C ARG A 66 -2.52 -7.12 -38.93
N GLY A 67 -2.16 -6.14 -38.10
CA GLY A 67 -0.95 -5.34 -38.26
C GLY A 67 -1.06 -4.34 -39.42
N GLY A 68 -0.66 -3.09 -39.16
CA GLY A 68 -0.71 -1.98 -40.12
C GLY A 68 -0.21 -0.68 -39.49
N PRO A 69 0.03 0.39 -40.27
CA PRO A 69 0.55 1.68 -39.77
C PRO A 69 -0.39 2.38 -38.77
N HIS A 70 -1.64 1.94 -38.67
CA HIS A 70 -2.63 2.39 -37.69
C HIS A 70 -3.18 1.25 -36.81
N ALA A 71 -2.48 0.12 -36.74
CA ALA A 71 -2.89 -1.00 -35.90
C ALA A 71 -2.83 -0.58 -34.42
N PRO A 72 -3.93 -0.68 -33.67
CA PRO A 72 -3.94 -0.34 -32.26
C PRO A 72 -3.11 -1.36 -31.48
N SER A 73 -2.01 -0.93 -30.87
CA SER A 73 -1.32 -1.77 -29.90
C SER A 73 -2.11 -1.77 -28.59
N ALA A 74 -2.36 -2.95 -28.01
CA ALA A 74 -2.87 -3.07 -26.64
C ALA A 74 -1.98 -2.32 -25.63
N ALA A 75 -0.70 -2.08 -25.95
CA ALA A 75 0.23 -1.28 -25.15
C ALA A 75 0.05 0.25 -25.30
N ASP A 76 -0.63 0.70 -26.36
CA ASP A 76 -0.97 2.12 -26.58
C ASP A 76 -2.27 2.49 -25.87
N TRP A 77 -3.07 1.49 -25.46
CA TRP A 77 -4.29 1.64 -24.68
C TRP A 77 -3.94 2.08 -23.25
N GLY A 78 -3.78 3.40 -23.09
CA GLY A 78 -3.37 4.06 -21.84
C GLY A 78 -2.23 5.06 -21.98
N ARG A 79 -1.56 5.15 -23.15
CA ARG A 79 -0.45 6.11 -23.37
C ARG A 79 -0.90 7.51 -23.80
N GLU A 80 -2.03 7.63 -24.49
CA GLU A 80 -2.63 8.92 -24.87
C GLU A 80 -3.38 9.56 -23.69
N GLY A 81 -2.69 9.85 -22.58
CA GLY A 81 -3.27 10.54 -21.43
C GLY A 81 -4.38 9.77 -20.69
N GLY A 82 -4.52 8.47 -20.93
CA GLY A 82 -5.58 7.63 -20.37
C GLY A 82 -5.35 7.28 -18.91
N SER A 83 -6.39 7.48 -18.08
CA SER A 83 -6.43 7.00 -16.69
C SER A 83 -6.27 5.47 -16.65
N GLU A 84 -5.54 4.89 -15.69
CA GLU A 84 -5.44 3.42 -15.51
C GLU A 84 -6.83 2.77 -15.38
N THR A 85 -7.81 3.54 -14.90
CA THR A 85 -9.25 3.23 -14.94
C THR A 85 -9.70 2.66 -16.30
N LEU A 86 -9.29 3.30 -17.40
CA LEU A 86 -9.68 2.89 -18.75
C LEU A 86 -8.83 1.73 -19.27
N ARG A 87 -7.57 1.64 -18.83
CA ARG A 87 -6.70 0.51 -19.15
C ARG A 87 -7.31 -0.79 -18.63
N ASP A 88 -7.80 -0.81 -17.40
CA ASP A 88 -8.52 -1.94 -16.81
C ASP A 88 -9.83 -2.28 -17.55
N VAL A 89 -10.54 -1.26 -18.02
CA VAL A 89 -11.76 -1.46 -18.81
C VAL A 89 -11.42 -2.10 -20.16
N PHE A 90 -10.40 -1.59 -20.85
CA PHE A 90 -9.98 -2.07 -22.17
C PHE A 90 -9.18 -3.39 -22.13
N ALA A 91 -8.59 -3.75 -20.98
CA ALA A 91 -7.97 -5.07 -20.77
C ALA A 91 -8.95 -6.25 -20.91
N GLN A 92 -10.25 -5.97 -21.04
CA GLN A 92 -11.31 -6.96 -21.28
C GLN A 92 -11.47 -7.33 -22.77
N ILE A 93 -10.76 -6.66 -23.68
CA ILE A 93 -10.74 -7.00 -25.11
C ILE A 93 -9.65 -8.03 -25.35
N ASP A 94 -10.03 -9.25 -25.77
CA ASP A 94 -9.09 -10.28 -26.19
C ASP A 94 -8.50 -9.89 -27.57
N VAL A 95 -7.24 -9.44 -27.60
CA VAL A 95 -6.56 -9.08 -28.86
C VAL A 95 -6.01 -10.33 -29.53
N LEU A 96 -6.53 -10.63 -30.72
CA LEU A 96 -6.23 -11.79 -31.53
C LEU A 96 -5.40 -11.37 -32.73
N ARG A 97 -4.19 -11.91 -32.85
CA ARG A 97 -3.35 -11.73 -34.04
C ARG A 97 -3.45 -12.94 -34.95
N PRO A 98 -3.68 -12.75 -36.26
CA PRO A 98 -3.60 -13.84 -37.23
C PRO A 98 -2.26 -14.57 -37.14
N ALA A 99 -2.27 -15.88 -37.41
CA ALA A 99 -1.03 -16.64 -37.51
C ALA A 99 -0.27 -16.26 -38.79
N ALA A 100 1.01 -16.67 -38.90
CA ALA A 100 1.82 -16.42 -40.08
C ALA A 100 1.09 -16.78 -41.38
N GLY A 101 1.00 -15.81 -42.31
CA GLY A 101 0.27 -15.93 -43.57
C GLY A 101 -1.21 -15.53 -43.50
N ASP A 102 -1.59 -14.60 -42.62
CA ASP A 102 -2.94 -14.03 -42.50
C ASP A 102 -4.06 -15.05 -42.22
N LYS A 103 -3.70 -16.21 -41.65
CA LYS A 103 -4.71 -17.21 -41.28
C LYS A 103 -5.60 -16.68 -40.15
N PRO A 104 -6.93 -16.72 -40.32
CA PRO A 104 -7.87 -16.18 -39.35
C PRO A 104 -7.77 -16.92 -37.99
N PRO A 105 -7.90 -16.22 -36.85
CA PRO A 105 -7.74 -16.81 -35.51
C PRO A 105 -9.00 -17.59 -35.05
N VAL A 106 -9.50 -18.49 -35.89
CA VAL A 106 -10.79 -19.19 -35.72
C VAL A 106 -10.82 -20.04 -34.44
N ASP A 107 -9.75 -20.78 -34.16
CA ASP A 107 -9.69 -21.68 -33.00
C ASP A 107 -9.84 -20.91 -31.68
N ARG A 108 -9.24 -19.73 -31.57
CA ARG A 108 -9.37 -18.89 -30.36
C ARG A 108 -10.77 -18.29 -30.24
N LEU A 109 -11.37 -17.84 -31.34
CA LEU A 109 -12.76 -17.34 -31.34
C LEU A 109 -13.76 -18.44 -30.94
N ALA A 110 -13.61 -19.66 -31.47
CA ALA A 110 -14.41 -20.80 -31.06
C ALA A 110 -14.21 -21.15 -29.58
N GLY A 111 -12.96 -21.04 -29.08
CA GLY A 111 -12.65 -21.15 -27.65
C GLY A 111 -13.38 -20.12 -26.79
N ILE A 112 -13.41 -18.85 -27.20
CA ILE A 112 -14.15 -17.79 -26.50
C ILE A 112 -15.66 -18.08 -26.49
N VAL A 113 -16.22 -18.57 -27.60
CA VAL A 113 -17.64 -18.99 -27.65
C VAL A 113 -17.91 -20.11 -26.66
N ASN A 114 -17.06 -21.14 -26.61
CA ASN A 114 -17.20 -22.23 -25.65
C ASN A 114 -17.14 -21.74 -24.20
N GLU A 115 -16.18 -20.87 -23.88
CA GLU A 115 -16.04 -20.24 -22.57
C GLU A 115 -17.32 -19.46 -22.18
N LEU A 116 -17.83 -18.62 -23.10
CA LEU A 116 -19.02 -17.81 -22.89
C LEU A 116 -20.28 -18.66 -22.69
N MET A 117 -20.47 -19.69 -23.52
CA MET A 117 -21.61 -20.61 -23.42
C MET A 117 -21.57 -21.47 -22.15
N ALA A 118 -20.38 -21.91 -21.73
CA ALA A 118 -20.20 -22.64 -20.47
C ALA A 118 -20.53 -21.78 -19.25
N VAL A 119 -20.15 -20.49 -19.27
CA VAL A 119 -20.52 -19.53 -18.20
C VAL A 119 -22.02 -19.33 -18.14
N SER A 120 -22.67 -19.13 -19.30
CA SER A 120 -24.12 -18.93 -19.37
C SER A 120 -24.92 -20.16 -18.92
N ALA A 121 -24.48 -21.37 -19.32
CA ALA A 121 -25.10 -22.63 -18.88
C ALA A 121 -25.03 -22.83 -17.36
N ASN A 122 -23.94 -22.42 -16.71
CA ASN A 122 -23.78 -22.50 -15.26
C ASN A 122 -24.61 -21.44 -14.49
N ALA A 123 -24.97 -20.33 -15.13
CA ALA A 123 -25.79 -19.28 -14.53
C ALA A 123 -27.30 -19.58 -14.63
N GLY A 124 -27.73 -20.30 -15.67
CA GLY A 124 -29.13 -20.68 -15.90
C GLY A 124 -29.56 -21.92 -15.13
N ALA A 125 -29.99 -21.78 -13.87
CA ALA A 125 -30.61 -22.87 -13.09
C ALA A 125 -32.06 -23.24 -13.54
N GLN A 126 -32.51 -22.81 -14.73
CA GLN A 126 -33.84 -23.12 -15.28
C GLN A 126 -33.80 -23.43 -16.79
N GLY A 127 -33.43 -24.66 -17.14
CA GLY A 127 -34.07 -25.46 -18.18
C GLY A 127 -34.01 -25.08 -19.68
N THR A 128 -33.59 -23.88 -20.09
CA THR A 128 -33.47 -23.52 -21.52
C THR A 128 -32.09 -22.96 -21.85
N LEU A 129 -31.35 -23.66 -22.72
CA LEU A 129 -30.04 -23.20 -23.19
C LEU A 129 -30.22 -21.89 -23.98
N PRO A 130 -29.57 -20.78 -23.56
CA PRO A 130 -29.66 -19.52 -24.28
C PRO A 130 -28.96 -19.65 -25.63
N GLY A 131 -29.50 -18.99 -26.66
CA GLY A 131 -28.81 -18.84 -27.94
C GLY A 131 -27.64 -17.85 -27.86
N LEU A 132 -26.79 -17.79 -28.90
CA LEU A 132 -25.62 -16.92 -28.99
C LEU A 132 -25.86 -15.78 -30.00
N ASP A 133 -25.33 -14.60 -29.70
CA ASP A 133 -25.10 -13.56 -30.70
C ASP A 133 -23.63 -13.46 -31.09
N LEU A 134 -23.40 -13.49 -32.40
CA LEU A 134 -22.15 -13.11 -33.02
C LEU A 134 -22.38 -11.74 -33.66
N VAL A 135 -21.64 -10.74 -33.25
CA VAL A 135 -21.68 -9.41 -33.88
C VAL A 135 -20.27 -9.04 -34.29
N ALA A 136 -20.06 -8.65 -35.55
CA ALA A 136 -18.75 -8.15 -35.95
C ALA A 136 -18.82 -6.77 -36.61
N VAL A 137 -17.82 -5.95 -36.34
CA VAL A 137 -17.68 -4.60 -36.87
C VAL A 137 -16.31 -4.44 -37.53
N ALA A 138 -16.30 -4.01 -38.78
CA ALA A 138 -15.08 -3.93 -39.59
C ALA A 138 -15.14 -2.79 -40.60
N ARG A 139 -13.98 -2.26 -40.98
CA ARG A 139 -13.87 -1.26 -42.05
C ARG A 139 -13.41 -1.92 -43.34
N CYS A 140 -14.25 -1.90 -44.36
CA CYS A 140 -14.13 -2.74 -45.56
C CYS A 140 -13.71 -1.94 -46.81
N ASP A 141 -12.73 -1.05 -46.71
CA ASP A 141 -12.25 -0.24 -47.84
C ASP A 141 -11.42 -1.04 -48.88
N SER A 142 -11.21 -2.34 -48.68
CA SER A 142 -10.36 -3.17 -49.54
C SER A 142 -10.98 -4.54 -49.82
N LEU A 143 -10.62 -5.11 -50.98
CA LEU A 143 -10.95 -6.49 -51.37
C LEU A 143 -10.42 -7.50 -50.36
N ASP A 144 -9.22 -7.25 -49.86
CA ASP A 144 -8.52 -8.10 -48.92
C ASP A 144 -9.29 -8.22 -47.59
N THR A 145 -9.80 -7.11 -47.06
CA THR A 145 -10.64 -7.15 -45.84
C THR A 145 -11.91 -7.95 -46.05
N ILE A 146 -12.64 -7.75 -47.16
CA ILE A 146 -13.87 -8.50 -47.46
C ILE A 146 -13.57 -10.01 -47.60
N GLY A 147 -12.49 -10.36 -48.30
CA GLY A 147 -12.02 -11.73 -48.46
C GLY A 147 -11.65 -12.38 -47.11
N PHE A 148 -10.92 -11.66 -46.27
CA PHE A 148 -10.54 -12.10 -44.93
C PHE A 148 -11.77 -12.35 -44.05
N LEU A 149 -12.73 -11.42 -43.98
CA LEU A 149 -13.95 -11.59 -43.20
C LEU A 149 -14.78 -12.78 -43.70
N LYS A 150 -14.83 -12.99 -45.03
CA LYS A 150 -15.52 -14.14 -45.62
C LYS A 150 -14.92 -15.45 -45.14
N LEU A 151 -13.60 -15.57 -45.20
CA LEU A 151 -12.86 -16.75 -44.76
C LEU A 151 -13.04 -16.98 -43.26
N LEU A 152 -12.76 -15.95 -42.46
CA LEU A 152 -12.87 -15.96 -41.00
C LEU A 152 -14.23 -16.48 -40.53
N PHE A 153 -15.32 -15.88 -41.01
CA PHE A 153 -16.66 -16.24 -40.54
C PHE A 153 -17.18 -17.53 -41.16
N SER A 154 -16.76 -17.89 -42.37
CA SER A 154 -17.13 -19.20 -42.93
C SER A 154 -16.51 -20.32 -42.11
N GLU A 155 -15.21 -20.23 -41.82
CA GLU A 155 -14.52 -21.20 -40.99
C GLU A 155 -15.04 -21.22 -39.55
N LEU A 156 -15.31 -20.04 -38.95
CA LEU A 156 -15.89 -19.98 -37.61
C LEU A 156 -17.27 -20.65 -37.56
N LEU A 157 -18.17 -20.33 -38.50
CA LEU A 157 -19.49 -20.94 -38.54
C LEU A 157 -19.43 -22.44 -38.84
N ASP A 158 -18.51 -22.90 -39.69
CA ASP A 158 -18.24 -24.33 -39.92
C ASP A 158 -17.79 -25.05 -38.63
N ARG A 159 -17.07 -24.35 -37.72
CA ARG A 159 -16.66 -24.89 -36.41
C ARG A 159 -17.79 -24.88 -35.38
N LEU A 160 -18.72 -23.93 -35.46
CA LEU A 160 -19.84 -23.82 -34.53
C LEU A 160 -21.03 -24.73 -34.93
N GLU A 161 -21.20 -25.00 -36.22
CA GLU A 161 -22.30 -25.81 -36.78
C GLU A 161 -22.44 -27.21 -36.14
N PRO A 162 -21.37 -27.95 -35.81
CA PRO A 162 -21.46 -29.25 -35.13
C PRO A 162 -21.87 -29.20 -33.65
N MET A 163 -21.90 -28.02 -33.02
CA MET A 163 -22.20 -27.93 -31.59
C MET A 163 -23.69 -28.22 -31.34
N GLU A 164 -23.99 -29.12 -30.40
CA GLU A 164 -25.37 -29.57 -30.09
C GLU A 164 -26.33 -28.41 -29.78
N VAL A 165 -25.81 -27.34 -29.18
CA VAL A 165 -26.59 -26.13 -28.86
C VAL A 165 -27.21 -25.50 -30.12
N PHE A 166 -26.51 -25.55 -31.26
CA PHE A 166 -26.93 -24.96 -32.53
C PHE A 166 -27.55 -25.96 -33.51
N ALA A 167 -27.40 -27.27 -33.26
CA ALA A 167 -27.87 -28.35 -34.14
C ALA A 167 -29.40 -28.60 -34.12
N SER A 168 -30.15 -28.02 -33.15
CA SER A 168 -31.59 -28.27 -32.98
C SER A 168 -32.45 -27.01 -33.19
N GLY A 169 -32.97 -26.84 -34.41
CA GLY A 169 -33.85 -25.74 -34.80
C GLY A 169 -35.13 -26.21 -35.48
N LEU A 170 -36.06 -26.81 -34.73
CA LEU A 170 -37.43 -27.15 -35.21
C LEU A 170 -38.53 -26.31 -34.53
N GLY A 171 -38.19 -25.13 -33.99
CA GLY A 171 -39.17 -24.20 -33.42
C GLY A 171 -38.70 -22.74 -33.48
N THR A 172 -39.51 -21.91 -34.16
CA THR A 172 -39.69 -20.43 -34.17
C THR A 172 -38.53 -19.44 -33.92
N GLY A 173 -37.26 -19.83 -33.76
CA GLY A 173 -36.14 -18.89 -33.72
C GLY A 173 -34.77 -19.54 -33.84
N ARG A 174 -33.88 -18.95 -34.65
CA ARG A 174 -32.47 -19.40 -34.74
C ARG A 174 -31.76 -19.20 -33.40
N ARG A 175 -31.05 -20.25 -32.95
CA ARG A 175 -30.25 -20.24 -31.71
C ARG A 175 -28.92 -19.50 -31.86
N LEU A 176 -28.46 -19.24 -33.07
CA LEU A 176 -27.36 -18.33 -33.36
C LEU A 176 -27.92 -17.13 -34.13
N GLY A 177 -27.64 -15.91 -33.65
CA GLY A 177 -27.80 -14.70 -34.44
C GLY A 177 -26.46 -14.20 -34.93
N PHE A 178 -26.33 -13.84 -36.21
CA PHE A 178 -25.11 -13.27 -36.75
C PHE A 178 -25.34 -11.94 -37.46
N ILE A 179 -24.77 -10.87 -36.90
CA ILE A 179 -24.84 -9.50 -37.41
C ILE A 179 -23.45 -9.02 -37.83
N LEU A 180 -23.36 -8.45 -39.03
CA LEU A 180 -22.17 -7.78 -39.55
C LEU A 180 -22.45 -6.29 -39.72
N ILE A 181 -21.54 -5.44 -39.23
CA ILE A 181 -21.54 -3.99 -39.46
C ILE A 181 -20.28 -3.66 -40.26
N LEU A 182 -20.46 -3.28 -41.53
CA LEU A 182 -19.38 -2.97 -42.45
C LEU A 182 -19.34 -1.45 -42.72
N ASP A 183 -18.24 -0.83 -42.30
CA ASP A 183 -17.98 0.60 -42.54
C ASP A 183 -17.14 0.80 -43.81
N PHE A 184 -17.47 1.84 -44.57
CA PHE A 184 -16.71 2.28 -45.73
C PHE A 184 -16.38 3.77 -45.60
N THR A 185 -15.25 4.18 -46.15
CA THR A 185 -14.90 5.61 -46.24
C THR A 185 -15.59 6.28 -47.41
N ASN A 186 -15.68 5.56 -48.53
CA ASN A 186 -16.29 6.07 -49.75
C ASN A 186 -16.77 4.91 -50.63
N TYR A 187 -17.86 4.24 -50.20
CA TYR A 187 -18.45 3.12 -50.94
C TYR A 187 -18.91 3.53 -52.35
N ARG A 188 -19.36 4.77 -52.51
CA ARG A 188 -19.96 5.28 -53.74
C ARG A 188 -18.97 5.78 -54.79
N ALA A 189 -17.68 5.95 -54.45
CA ALA A 189 -16.69 6.41 -55.42
C ALA A 189 -16.51 5.47 -56.61
N ASP A 190 -16.12 6.02 -57.76
CA ASP A 190 -15.84 5.25 -58.98
C ASP A 190 -14.71 4.23 -58.75
N THR A 191 -13.73 4.57 -57.91
CA THR A 191 -12.64 3.67 -57.49
C THR A 191 -13.09 2.49 -56.62
N GLY A 192 -14.34 2.50 -56.13
CA GLY A 192 -14.91 1.46 -55.26
C GLY A 192 -15.55 0.28 -56.01
N LEU A 193 -15.49 0.22 -57.35
CA LEU A 193 -16.18 -0.83 -58.13
C LEU A 193 -15.83 -2.25 -57.67
N GLY A 194 -14.53 -2.55 -57.51
CA GLY A 194 -14.09 -3.88 -57.05
C GLY A 194 -14.60 -4.22 -55.65
N VAL A 195 -14.64 -3.25 -54.74
CA VAL A 195 -15.18 -3.42 -53.38
C VAL A 195 -16.68 -3.74 -53.43
N ARG A 196 -17.44 -3.07 -54.31
CA ARG A 196 -18.87 -3.35 -54.52
C ARG A 196 -19.10 -4.75 -55.08
N GLU A 197 -18.35 -5.14 -56.10
CA GLU A 197 -18.42 -6.49 -56.69
C GLU A 197 -18.11 -7.58 -55.66
N ALA A 198 -17.03 -7.38 -54.88
CA ALA A 198 -16.66 -8.28 -53.79
C ALA A 198 -17.76 -8.36 -52.72
N LEU A 199 -18.36 -7.22 -52.33
CA LEU A 199 -19.48 -7.20 -51.40
C LEU A 199 -20.71 -7.93 -51.97
N GLY A 200 -21.01 -7.78 -53.25
CA GLY A 200 -22.10 -8.52 -53.90
C GLY A 200 -21.88 -10.04 -53.88
N GLY A 201 -20.64 -10.50 -54.13
CA GLY A 201 -20.26 -11.90 -54.00
C GLY A 201 -20.22 -12.39 -52.54
N PHE A 202 -19.92 -11.49 -51.60
CA PHE A 202 -19.98 -11.75 -50.16
C PHE A 202 -21.42 -11.96 -49.68
N VAL A 203 -22.35 -11.10 -50.08
CA VAL A 203 -23.78 -11.23 -49.76
C VAL A 203 -24.36 -12.52 -50.37
N GLU A 204 -24.07 -12.79 -51.65
CA GLU A 204 -24.54 -14.02 -52.32
C GLU A 204 -24.09 -15.30 -51.60
N HIS A 205 -22.85 -15.30 -51.11
CA HIS A 205 -22.33 -16.43 -50.34
C HIS A 205 -23.17 -16.71 -49.09
N TRP A 206 -23.57 -15.68 -48.35
CA TRP A 206 -24.39 -15.84 -47.15
C TRP A 206 -25.85 -16.19 -47.45
N GLU A 207 -26.44 -15.59 -48.49
CA GLU A 207 -27.79 -15.94 -48.97
C GLU A 207 -27.84 -17.42 -49.38
N ARG A 208 -26.85 -17.90 -50.14
CA ARG A 208 -26.76 -19.29 -50.57
C ARG A 208 -26.61 -20.24 -49.39
N ARG A 209 -25.69 -19.95 -48.47
CA ARG A 209 -25.45 -20.76 -47.27
C ARG A 209 -26.71 -20.89 -46.40
N THR A 210 -27.46 -19.79 -46.27
CA THR A 210 -28.73 -19.76 -45.55
C THR A 210 -29.81 -20.59 -46.26
N ALA A 211 -29.89 -20.51 -47.59
CA ALA A 211 -30.82 -21.29 -48.41
C ALA A 211 -30.52 -22.80 -48.36
N GLU A 212 -29.26 -23.18 -48.18
CA GLU A 212 -28.81 -24.56 -47.94
C GLU A 212 -29.12 -25.07 -46.52
N GLY A 213 -29.75 -24.26 -45.67
CA GLY A 213 -30.09 -24.62 -44.29
C GLY A 213 -28.90 -24.59 -43.32
N ARG A 214 -27.74 -24.07 -43.75
CA ARG A 214 -26.53 -23.94 -42.93
C ARG A 214 -26.55 -22.65 -42.12
N LEU A 215 -25.72 -22.59 -41.08
CA LEU A 215 -25.53 -21.34 -40.31
C LEU A 215 -24.97 -20.24 -41.22
N GLY A 216 -25.64 -19.08 -41.27
CA GLY A 216 -25.28 -17.97 -42.16
C GLY A 216 -25.34 -16.62 -41.45
N CYS A 217 -25.05 -15.55 -42.18
CA CYS A 217 -25.20 -14.18 -41.68
C CYS A 217 -26.67 -13.77 -41.78
N ASP A 218 -27.26 -13.37 -40.65
CA ASP A 218 -28.67 -12.97 -40.59
C ASP A 218 -28.86 -11.51 -41.02
N ARG A 219 -27.93 -10.61 -40.65
CA ARG A 219 -27.98 -9.19 -41.03
C ARG A 219 -26.60 -8.62 -41.38
N ILE A 220 -26.53 -7.87 -42.48
CA ILE A 220 -25.35 -7.15 -42.94
C ILE A 220 -25.70 -5.66 -43.04
N TYR A 221 -25.30 -4.90 -42.02
CA TYR A 221 -25.46 -3.46 -41.96
C TYR A 221 -24.31 -2.74 -42.64
N LEU A 222 -24.64 -1.81 -43.53
CA LEU A 222 -23.66 -1.02 -44.27
C LEU A 222 -23.69 0.45 -43.78
N SER A 223 -22.50 0.99 -43.52
CA SER A 223 -22.22 2.39 -43.15
C SER A 223 -21.23 3.01 -44.15
N ASP A 224 -21.35 4.31 -44.44
CA ASP A 224 -20.46 5.01 -45.38
C ASP A 224 -20.09 6.41 -44.87
N GLY A 225 -18.84 6.80 -45.16
CA GLY A 225 -18.33 8.16 -44.94
C GLY A 225 -18.99 9.19 -45.85
N GLN A 226 -19.51 8.78 -47.00
CA GLN A 226 -20.16 9.66 -47.96
C GLN A 226 -21.67 9.41 -47.99
N THR A 227 -22.43 10.32 -47.38
CA THR A 227 -23.90 10.22 -47.35
C THR A 227 -24.53 11.31 -48.20
N THR A 228 -25.82 11.17 -48.51
CA THR A 228 -26.59 12.22 -49.22
C THR A 228 -26.68 13.52 -48.43
N ALA A 229 -26.50 13.46 -47.11
CA ALA A 229 -26.49 14.60 -46.20
C ALA A 229 -25.08 15.21 -45.99
N GLY A 230 -24.03 14.64 -46.59
CA GLY A 230 -22.66 15.14 -46.48
C GLY A 230 -21.64 14.08 -46.03
N VAL A 231 -20.43 14.56 -45.70
CA VAL A 231 -19.29 13.73 -45.28
C VAL A 231 -19.36 13.46 -43.78
N ARG A 232 -19.30 12.19 -43.38
CA ARG A 232 -19.15 11.74 -41.99
C ARG A 232 -17.71 11.34 -41.75
N ASP A 233 -17.05 11.97 -40.78
CA ASP A 233 -15.71 11.55 -40.39
C ASP A 233 -15.70 10.17 -39.71
N ARG A 234 -14.51 9.64 -39.45
CA ARG A 234 -14.36 8.31 -38.85
C ARG A 234 -14.93 8.24 -37.42
N GLN A 235 -14.80 9.32 -36.65
CA GLN A 235 -15.25 9.36 -35.26
C GLN A 235 -16.78 9.31 -35.21
N ALA A 236 -17.47 10.11 -36.03
CA ALA A 236 -18.92 10.06 -36.15
C ALA A 236 -19.40 8.64 -36.53
N ARG A 237 -18.77 7.98 -37.51
CA ARG A 237 -19.21 6.62 -37.88
C ARG A 237 -18.98 5.58 -36.79
N ALA A 238 -17.87 5.68 -36.05
CA ALA A 238 -17.63 4.81 -34.90
C ALA A 238 -18.63 5.08 -33.76
N ASP A 239 -19.03 6.34 -33.55
CA ASP A 239 -20.07 6.72 -32.58
C ASP A 239 -21.42 6.12 -32.98
N GLU A 240 -21.80 6.24 -34.25
CA GLU A 240 -23.06 5.70 -34.78
C GLU A 240 -23.10 4.17 -34.67
N ALA A 241 -22.00 3.49 -35.01
CA ALA A 241 -21.88 2.04 -34.85
C ALA A 241 -21.95 1.62 -33.37
N SER A 242 -21.25 2.32 -32.47
CA SER A 242 -21.29 2.01 -31.04
C SER A 242 -22.68 2.24 -30.43
N ALA A 243 -23.36 3.32 -30.82
CA ALA A 243 -24.73 3.64 -30.43
C ALA A 243 -25.71 2.56 -30.87
N PHE A 244 -25.56 2.06 -32.11
CA PHE A 244 -26.39 0.99 -32.63
C PHE A 244 -26.13 -0.35 -31.92
N LEU A 245 -24.87 -0.66 -31.60
CA LEU A 245 -24.53 -1.83 -30.81
C LEU A 245 -25.10 -1.75 -29.38
N GLU A 246 -25.04 -0.59 -28.73
CA GLU A 246 -25.64 -0.40 -27.41
C GLU A 246 -27.15 -0.66 -27.40
N LEU A 247 -27.86 -0.20 -28.44
CA LEU A 247 -29.27 -0.51 -28.66
C LEU A 247 -29.49 -2.03 -28.77
N LEU A 248 -28.74 -2.71 -29.63
CA LEU A 248 -28.91 -4.14 -29.88
C LEU A 248 -28.61 -4.99 -28.62
N LEU A 249 -27.61 -4.59 -27.83
CA LEU A 249 -27.13 -5.35 -26.68
C LEU A 249 -27.98 -5.14 -25.42
N PHE A 250 -28.41 -3.90 -25.14
CA PHE A 250 -28.88 -3.53 -23.80
C PHE A 250 -30.38 -3.17 -23.70
N GLU A 251 -31.07 -2.91 -24.80
CA GLU A 251 -32.52 -2.61 -24.75
C GLU A 251 -33.39 -3.87 -24.62
N ALA A 252 -32.80 -5.07 -24.67
CA ALA A 252 -33.47 -6.37 -24.51
C ALA A 252 -34.70 -6.60 -25.42
N GLN A 253 -34.79 -5.88 -26.55
CA GLN A 253 -35.95 -5.90 -27.46
C GLN A 253 -35.97 -7.09 -28.42
N ARG A 254 -35.03 -8.03 -28.29
CA ARG A 254 -34.87 -9.14 -29.22
C ARG A 254 -36.06 -10.10 -29.24
N GLY A 255 -36.77 -10.24 -28.11
CA GLY A 255 -37.97 -11.06 -28.00
C GLY A 255 -39.26 -10.36 -28.42
N GLY A 256 -39.21 -9.08 -28.83
CA GLY A 256 -40.39 -8.32 -29.25
C GLY A 256 -40.58 -8.38 -30.77
N ASP A 257 -41.82 -8.64 -31.21
CA ASP A 257 -42.19 -8.79 -32.62
C ASP A 257 -41.76 -7.61 -33.52
N ARG A 258 -41.68 -6.39 -32.97
CA ARG A 258 -41.39 -5.18 -33.75
C ARG A 258 -39.92 -4.92 -34.04
N LEU A 259 -39.02 -5.32 -33.14
CA LEU A 259 -37.57 -5.07 -33.30
C LEU A 259 -36.80 -6.34 -33.65
N GLN A 260 -37.45 -7.52 -33.64
CA GLN A 260 -36.89 -8.76 -34.15
C GLN A 260 -36.27 -8.61 -35.57
N PRO A 261 -36.86 -7.85 -36.52
CA PRO A 261 -36.25 -7.67 -37.84
C PRO A 261 -34.86 -7.01 -37.81
N LEU A 262 -34.48 -6.30 -36.74
CA LEU A 262 -33.13 -5.75 -36.60
C LEU A 262 -32.06 -6.82 -36.32
N PHE A 263 -32.47 -7.98 -35.83
CA PHE A 263 -31.56 -9.07 -35.48
C PHE A 263 -31.54 -10.15 -36.55
N GLN A 264 -32.67 -10.38 -37.22
CA GLN A 264 -32.84 -11.50 -38.16
C GLN A 264 -33.59 -11.04 -39.41
N ALA A 265 -33.12 -11.49 -40.57
CA ALA A 265 -33.86 -11.39 -41.82
C ALA A 265 -34.94 -12.47 -41.88
N ASP A 266 -36.13 -12.09 -42.35
CA ASP A 266 -37.12 -13.10 -42.75
C ASP A 266 -36.53 -13.90 -43.92
N GLY A 267 -36.78 -15.21 -43.98
CA GLY A 267 -36.13 -16.10 -44.96
C GLY A 267 -36.35 -15.79 -46.45
N ARG A 268 -37.14 -14.76 -46.78
CA ARG A 268 -37.38 -14.23 -48.13
C ARG A 268 -36.77 -12.84 -48.36
N GLU A 269 -36.23 -12.23 -47.31
CA GLU A 269 -35.67 -10.89 -47.29
C GLU A 269 -34.15 -10.95 -47.46
N SER A 270 -33.56 -10.01 -48.22
CA SER A 270 -32.10 -9.88 -48.27
C SER A 270 -31.55 -9.50 -46.87
N PRO A 271 -30.40 -10.08 -46.44
CA PRO A 271 -29.81 -9.74 -45.15
C PRO A 271 -29.23 -8.32 -45.11
N VAL A 272 -29.13 -7.64 -46.26
CA VAL A 272 -28.53 -6.31 -46.38
C VAL A 272 -29.45 -5.23 -45.82
N ALA A 273 -28.88 -4.41 -44.94
CA ALA A 273 -29.54 -3.30 -44.28
C ALA A 273 -28.61 -2.09 -44.14
N THR A 274 -29.18 -0.94 -43.79
CA THR A 274 -28.42 0.23 -43.31
C THR A 274 -29.19 0.91 -42.20
N PHE A 275 -28.49 1.65 -41.34
CA PHE A 275 -29.06 2.30 -40.18
C PHE A 275 -28.57 3.74 -40.05
N GLY A 276 -29.33 4.53 -39.30
CA GLY A 276 -28.89 5.77 -38.68
C GLY A 276 -29.48 5.81 -37.27
N VAL A 277 -28.66 6.18 -36.28
CA VAL A 277 -29.10 6.19 -34.87
C VAL A 277 -28.67 7.47 -34.17
N ARG A 278 -29.56 8.03 -33.37
CA ARG A 278 -29.28 9.13 -32.46
C ARG A 278 -29.67 8.74 -31.05
N ILE A 279 -28.88 9.19 -30.09
CA ILE A 279 -29.09 8.89 -28.67
C ILE A 279 -29.13 10.20 -27.91
N ALA A 280 -30.14 10.37 -27.07
CA ALA A 280 -30.13 11.35 -26.00
C ALA A 280 -29.97 10.61 -24.67
N ASP A 281 -29.02 11.05 -23.83
CA ASP A 281 -28.53 10.32 -22.66
C ASP A 281 -28.54 11.22 -21.40
N TRP A 282 -29.32 10.82 -20.39
CA TRP A 282 -29.47 11.47 -19.08
C TRP A 282 -28.95 10.56 -17.97
N ASN A 283 -27.67 10.20 -18.08
CA ASN A 283 -27.05 9.21 -17.23
C ASN A 283 -26.83 9.72 -15.78
N ALA A 284 -27.85 9.56 -14.94
CA ALA A 284 -27.80 9.92 -13.52
C ALA A 284 -26.73 9.15 -12.73
N VAL A 285 -26.48 7.88 -13.10
CA VAL A 285 -25.41 7.05 -12.51
C VAL A 285 -24.05 7.68 -12.78
N LEU A 286 -23.80 8.14 -14.00
CA LEU A 286 -22.56 8.82 -14.34
C LEU A 286 -22.43 10.16 -13.62
N LEU A 287 -23.51 10.94 -13.47
CA LEU A 287 -23.48 12.15 -12.62
C LEU A 287 -23.09 11.83 -11.17
N CYS A 288 -23.61 10.74 -10.59
CA CYS A 288 -23.22 10.28 -9.26
C CYS A 288 -21.75 9.86 -9.20
N ARG A 289 -21.22 9.22 -10.24
CA ARG A 289 -19.80 8.85 -10.35
C ARG A 289 -18.88 10.05 -10.52
N LEU A 290 -19.30 11.05 -11.29
CA LEU A 290 -18.58 12.33 -11.41
C LEU A 290 -18.56 13.06 -10.06
N ALA A 291 -19.69 13.12 -9.36
CA ALA A 291 -19.78 13.70 -8.02
C ALA A 291 -18.89 12.95 -7.01
N ALA A 292 -18.91 11.62 -7.03
CA ALA A 292 -18.04 10.79 -6.21
C ALA A 292 -16.55 11.01 -6.52
N ALA A 293 -16.16 11.17 -7.79
CA ALA A 293 -14.79 11.50 -8.17
C ALA A 293 -14.36 12.89 -7.67
N CYS A 294 -15.24 13.90 -7.75
CA CYS A 294 -14.98 15.24 -7.21
C CYS A 294 -14.79 15.21 -5.69
N PHE A 295 -15.69 14.52 -4.96
CA PHE A 295 -15.54 14.30 -3.52
C PHE A 295 -14.25 13.58 -3.19
N ALA A 296 -13.95 12.49 -3.90
CA ALA A 296 -12.78 11.66 -3.68
C ALA A 296 -11.47 12.44 -3.87
N ILE A 297 -11.37 13.33 -4.85
CA ILE A 297 -10.16 14.15 -5.04
C ILE A 297 -9.86 14.98 -3.78
N GLN A 298 -10.88 15.66 -3.24
CA GLN A 298 -10.72 16.48 -2.04
C GLN A 298 -10.53 15.63 -0.78
N TRP A 299 -11.20 14.48 -0.70
CA TRP A 299 -11.03 13.54 0.39
C TRP A 299 -9.62 12.92 0.41
N LEU A 300 -9.06 12.56 -0.74
CA LEU A 300 -7.67 12.07 -0.85
C LEU A 300 -6.66 13.14 -0.43
N ASP A 301 -6.91 14.42 -0.73
CA ASP A 301 -6.11 15.55 -0.24
C ASP A 301 -6.19 15.66 1.29
N HIS A 302 -7.38 15.52 1.87
CA HIS A 302 -7.57 15.49 3.31
C HIS A 302 -6.86 14.31 3.98
N LEU A 303 -6.98 13.10 3.42
CA LEU A 303 -6.33 11.88 3.91
C LEU A 303 -4.81 12.00 3.85
N ALA A 304 -4.26 12.55 2.76
CA ALA A 304 -2.84 12.80 2.63
C ALA A 304 -2.36 13.84 3.65
N GLY A 305 -3.17 14.87 3.91
CA GLY A 305 -2.86 15.99 4.81
C GLY A 305 -1.82 16.96 4.24
N ASN A 306 -1.90 18.23 4.63
CA ASN A 306 -0.86 19.21 4.33
C ASN A 306 0.21 19.18 5.44
N PRO A 307 1.51 18.97 5.12
CA PRO A 307 2.57 18.96 6.13
C PRO A 307 2.69 20.25 6.95
N ASP A 308 2.23 21.39 6.42
CA ASP A 308 2.31 22.69 7.10
C ASP A 308 1.08 23.04 7.94
N ASP A 309 0.10 22.13 8.05
CA ASP A 309 -1.15 22.40 8.76
C ASP A 309 -0.99 22.27 10.29
N SER A 310 -0.82 23.42 10.94
CA SER A 310 -0.76 23.53 12.41
C SER A 310 -2.03 23.08 13.16
N THR A 311 -3.13 22.78 12.45
CA THR A 311 -4.39 22.29 13.03
C THR A 311 -4.54 20.77 12.97
N ALA A 312 -3.52 20.06 12.49
CA ALA A 312 -3.53 18.60 12.40
C ALA A 312 -3.74 17.93 13.77
N VAL A 313 -4.65 16.95 13.80
CA VAL A 313 -4.93 16.15 15.00
C VAL A 313 -3.69 15.34 15.38
N GLU A 314 -3.24 15.46 16.62
CA GLU A 314 -2.12 14.66 17.13
C GLU A 314 -2.47 13.16 17.14
N PRO A 315 -1.60 12.28 16.59
CA PRO A 315 -1.85 10.84 16.56
C PRO A 315 -1.53 10.21 17.94
N ALA A 316 -2.39 10.45 18.92
CA ALA A 316 -2.18 10.03 20.32
C ALA A 316 -1.82 8.53 20.49
N PRO A 317 -2.50 7.56 19.83
CA PRO A 317 -2.15 6.14 19.95
C PRO A 317 -0.71 5.82 19.52
N LEU A 318 -0.22 6.52 18.49
CA LEU A 318 1.16 6.38 18.01
C LEU A 318 2.15 7.00 18.99
N LEU A 319 1.86 8.20 19.51
CA LEU A 319 2.72 8.86 20.49
C LEU A 319 2.87 8.02 21.77
N GLU A 320 1.80 7.39 22.23
CA GLU A 320 1.81 6.46 23.38
C GLU A 320 2.67 5.20 23.08
N ALA A 321 2.57 4.63 21.87
CA ALA A 321 3.38 3.48 21.49
C ALA A 321 4.89 3.80 21.46
N LEU A 322 5.25 5.06 21.18
CA LEU A 322 6.63 5.53 21.06
C LEU A 322 7.23 6.11 22.34
N ASP A 323 6.41 6.40 23.36
CA ASP A 323 6.84 7.08 24.59
C ASP A 323 7.98 6.35 25.32
N GLY A 324 7.91 5.01 25.37
CA GLY A 324 8.92 4.15 26.01
C GLY A 324 10.30 4.17 25.35
N PHE A 325 10.43 4.72 24.14
CA PHE A 325 11.70 4.82 23.41
C PHE A 325 12.30 6.22 23.43
N ARG A 326 11.62 7.19 24.06
CA ARG A 326 12.17 8.55 24.20
C ARG A 326 13.47 8.54 25.01
N PRO A 327 14.42 9.47 24.74
CA PRO A 327 15.72 9.49 25.42
C PRO A 327 15.66 9.39 26.95
N ALA A 328 14.67 10.04 27.58
CA ALA A 328 14.47 10.02 29.03
C ALA A 328 13.95 8.68 29.58
N ALA A 329 13.21 7.91 28.78
CA ALA A 329 12.64 6.61 29.17
C ALA A 329 13.65 5.45 29.00
N LEU A 330 14.66 5.62 28.12
CA LEU A 330 15.67 4.59 27.86
C LEU A 330 16.53 4.24 29.09
N ASP A 331 16.75 5.20 30.00
CA ASP A 331 17.46 4.95 31.26
C ASP A 331 16.72 3.92 32.15
N GLY A 332 15.39 3.99 32.17
CA GLY A 332 14.54 3.02 32.88
C GLY A 332 14.51 1.66 32.19
N LEU A 333 14.46 1.66 30.86
CA LEU A 333 14.40 0.45 30.03
C LEU A 333 15.66 -0.42 30.13
N VAL A 334 16.85 0.20 30.19
CA VAL A 334 18.14 -0.51 30.28
C VAL A 334 18.46 -0.94 31.73
N HIS A 335 17.59 -0.63 32.69
CA HIS A 335 17.76 -0.99 34.10
C HIS A 335 19.15 -0.60 34.65
N ALA A 336 19.62 0.62 34.37
CA ALA A 336 20.96 1.09 34.74
C ALA A 336 21.30 0.91 36.24
N GLU A 337 20.30 0.89 37.12
CA GLU A 337 20.47 0.63 38.54
C GLU A 337 20.92 -0.81 38.86
N ARG A 338 20.49 -1.82 38.08
CA ARG A 338 20.94 -3.22 38.24
C ARG A 338 22.45 -3.35 38.00
N PHE A 339 22.97 -2.67 36.97
CA PHE A 339 24.40 -2.65 36.67
C PHE A 339 25.21 -1.97 37.78
N ARG A 340 24.69 -0.86 38.34
CA ARG A 340 25.33 -0.17 39.48
C ARG A 340 25.34 -1.05 40.74
N GLY A 341 24.23 -1.73 41.03
CA GLY A 341 24.11 -2.66 42.16
C GLY A 341 25.12 -3.81 42.06
N LEU A 342 25.18 -4.48 40.91
CA LEU A 342 26.14 -5.57 40.66
C LEU A 342 27.59 -5.09 40.82
N ALA A 343 27.92 -3.95 40.25
CA ALA A 343 29.27 -3.38 40.33
C ALA A 343 29.66 -3.04 41.79
N ASP A 344 28.73 -2.48 42.57
CA ASP A 344 28.98 -2.17 43.98
C ASP A 344 29.14 -3.44 44.84
N ASP A 345 28.34 -4.49 44.59
CA ASP A 345 28.43 -5.77 45.28
C ASP A 345 29.76 -6.49 45.00
N GLU A 346 30.22 -6.50 43.75
CA GLU A 346 31.50 -7.10 43.36
C GLU A 346 32.70 -6.30 43.91
N LEU A 347 32.64 -4.97 43.92
CA LEU A 347 33.67 -4.13 44.54
C LEU A 347 33.76 -4.35 46.06
N LEU A 348 32.62 -4.55 46.74
CA LEU A 348 32.59 -4.92 48.15
C LEU A 348 33.17 -6.31 48.39
N ALA A 349 32.90 -7.27 47.51
CA ALA A 349 33.48 -8.61 47.59
C ALA A 349 35.01 -8.58 47.39
N LEU A 350 35.50 -7.79 46.43
CA LEU A 350 36.92 -7.55 46.20
C LEU A 350 37.61 -6.94 47.43
N GLU A 351 37.00 -5.94 48.07
CA GLU A 351 37.51 -5.34 49.30
C GLU A 351 37.70 -6.38 50.42
N ARG A 352 36.77 -7.33 50.56
CA ARG A 352 36.86 -8.41 51.55
C ARG A 352 38.01 -9.36 51.21
N ARG A 353 38.10 -9.82 49.96
CA ARG A 353 39.14 -10.78 49.51
C ARG A 353 40.55 -10.23 49.63
N LEU A 354 40.76 -8.96 49.28
CA LEU A 354 42.07 -8.30 49.42
C LEU A 354 42.54 -8.17 50.88
N ARG A 355 41.61 -8.29 51.85
CA ARG A 355 41.91 -8.27 53.29
C ARG A 355 42.18 -9.64 53.90
N GLU A 356 41.79 -10.72 53.22
CA GLU A 356 41.94 -12.09 53.75
C GLU A 356 43.40 -12.51 53.88
N ARG A 357 44.28 -11.95 53.03
CA ARG A 357 45.72 -12.27 53.05
C ARG A 357 46.50 -11.30 53.94
N ASP A 358 47.36 -11.86 54.79
CA ASP A 358 48.20 -11.07 55.70
C ASP A 358 49.16 -10.15 54.93
N PHE A 359 49.07 -8.83 55.19
CA PHE A 359 49.95 -7.79 54.65
C PHE A 359 51.43 -8.03 54.99
N ARG A 360 51.73 -8.92 55.93
CA ARG A 360 53.07 -9.40 56.28
C ARG A 360 53.80 -10.11 55.15
N ASN A 361 53.14 -10.55 54.08
CA ASN A 361 53.86 -11.18 52.97
C ASN A 361 54.63 -10.12 52.13
N ARG A 362 55.91 -10.39 51.81
CA ARG A 362 56.71 -9.53 50.92
C ARG A 362 56.10 -9.44 49.52
N ASP A 363 55.46 -10.51 49.07
CA ASP A 363 54.82 -10.59 47.75
C ASP A 363 53.36 -10.13 47.79
N TRP A 364 52.86 -9.59 48.92
CA TRP A 364 51.46 -9.19 49.06
C TRP A 364 51.04 -8.18 47.98
N LEU A 365 51.88 -7.19 47.67
CA LEU A 365 51.56 -6.17 46.68
C LEU A 365 51.41 -6.76 45.27
N ARG A 366 52.32 -7.68 44.91
CA ARG A 366 52.27 -8.38 43.62
C ARG A 366 51.01 -9.25 43.54
N TRP A 367 50.73 -10.01 44.59
CA TRP A 367 49.50 -10.80 44.70
C TRP A 367 48.24 -9.92 44.64
N ALA A 368 48.23 -8.75 45.30
CA ALA A 368 47.10 -7.83 45.30
C ALA A 368 46.87 -7.19 43.91
N ALA A 369 47.94 -6.92 43.17
CA ALA A 369 47.84 -6.43 41.79
C ALA A 369 47.31 -7.51 40.84
N GLU A 370 47.88 -8.73 40.88
CA GLU A 370 47.41 -9.89 40.11
C GLU A 370 45.93 -10.18 40.43
N ARG A 371 45.56 -10.16 41.71
CA ARG A 371 44.18 -10.43 42.14
C ARG A 371 43.20 -9.31 41.77
N LEU A 372 43.63 -8.05 41.83
CA LEU A 372 42.80 -6.93 41.40
C LEU A 372 42.51 -7.04 39.89
N GLU A 373 43.50 -7.38 39.09
CA GLU A 373 43.34 -7.58 37.65
C GLU A 373 42.36 -8.72 37.32
N GLU A 374 42.53 -9.88 37.96
CA GLU A 374 41.61 -11.03 37.81
C GLU A 374 40.17 -10.69 38.17
N GLU A 375 39.96 -9.98 39.28
CA GLU A 375 38.62 -9.66 39.77
C GLU A 375 37.98 -8.52 38.97
N LEU A 376 38.75 -7.52 38.51
CA LEU A 376 38.23 -6.50 37.60
C LEU A 376 37.83 -7.12 36.25
N ALA A 377 38.62 -8.07 35.73
CA ALA A 377 38.23 -8.85 34.54
C ALA A 377 36.96 -9.68 34.80
N ARG A 378 36.78 -10.21 36.02
CA ARG A 378 35.54 -10.88 36.41
C ARG A 378 34.35 -9.92 36.48
N VAL A 379 34.52 -8.72 37.06
CA VAL A 379 33.48 -7.69 37.10
C VAL A 379 33.07 -7.30 35.67
N ASP A 380 34.02 -7.10 34.77
CA ASP A 380 33.76 -6.83 33.35
C ASP A 380 32.96 -7.97 32.71
N GLY A 381 33.35 -9.23 32.96
CA GLY A 381 32.61 -10.41 32.50
C GLY A 381 31.19 -10.53 33.10
N SER A 382 31.00 -10.18 34.37
CA SER A 382 29.67 -10.18 35.00
C SER A 382 28.78 -9.06 34.46
N ILE A 383 29.34 -7.87 34.22
CA ILE A 383 28.65 -6.74 33.57
C ILE A 383 28.26 -7.13 32.14
N GLY A 384 29.17 -7.76 31.38
CA GLY A 384 28.90 -8.25 30.03
C GLY A 384 27.77 -9.29 29.99
N LYS A 385 27.77 -10.26 30.92
CA LYS A 385 26.68 -11.24 31.03
C LYS A 385 25.33 -10.57 31.34
N LEU A 386 25.32 -9.63 32.28
CA LEU A 386 24.11 -8.88 32.62
C LEU A 386 23.65 -8.03 31.43
N ALA A 387 24.57 -7.47 30.64
CA ALA A 387 24.26 -6.76 29.41
C ALA A 387 23.60 -7.68 28.37
N ASP A 388 24.15 -8.87 28.14
CA ASP A 388 23.55 -9.86 27.23
C ASP A 388 22.16 -10.33 27.69
N GLU A 389 21.98 -10.54 29.01
CA GLU A 389 20.70 -10.93 29.59
C GLU A 389 19.67 -9.81 29.46
N SER A 390 20.05 -8.58 29.80
CA SER A 390 19.20 -7.40 29.68
C SER A 390 18.84 -7.15 28.22
N LEU A 391 19.78 -7.33 27.29
CA LEU A 391 19.52 -7.19 25.86
C LEU A 391 18.48 -8.22 25.39
N ARG A 392 18.59 -9.49 25.81
CA ARG A 392 17.60 -10.53 25.47
C ARG A 392 16.22 -10.24 26.06
N GLU A 393 16.15 -9.72 27.29
CA GLU A 393 14.92 -9.28 27.95
C GLU A 393 14.28 -8.13 27.15
N ILE A 394 15.05 -7.08 26.83
CA ILE A 394 14.59 -5.95 26.02
C ILE A 394 14.12 -6.39 24.63
N TYR A 395 14.85 -7.30 23.97
CA TYR A 395 14.42 -7.82 22.66
C TYR A 395 13.09 -8.56 22.73
N ARG A 396 12.89 -9.38 23.77
CA ARG A 396 11.66 -10.17 23.94
C ARG A 396 10.46 -9.29 24.28
N ASP A 397 10.65 -8.38 25.23
CA ASP A 397 9.53 -7.69 25.87
C ASP A 397 9.21 -6.34 25.21
N HIS A 398 10.18 -5.73 24.52
CA HIS A 398 10.03 -4.40 23.95
C HIS A 398 10.27 -4.33 22.43
N LEU A 399 11.39 -4.86 21.91
CA LEU A 399 11.74 -4.68 20.49
C LEU A 399 11.01 -5.63 19.54
N THR A 400 10.84 -6.90 19.90
CA THR A 400 10.11 -7.87 19.06
C THR A 400 8.63 -7.49 18.92
N PRO A 401 7.91 -7.12 20.00
CA PRO A 401 6.54 -6.62 19.89
C PRO A 401 6.43 -5.28 19.14
N LEU A 402 7.51 -4.50 19.04
CA LEU A 402 7.52 -3.18 18.40
C LEU A 402 7.04 -3.25 16.94
N GLY A 403 7.48 -4.30 16.22
CA GLY A 403 7.10 -4.54 14.82
C GLY A 403 5.60 -4.77 14.61
N GLN A 404 4.84 -5.12 15.66
CA GLN A 404 3.37 -5.22 15.61
C GLN A 404 2.68 -4.02 16.26
N ARG A 405 3.27 -3.47 17.34
CA ARG A 405 2.72 -2.33 18.07
C ARG A 405 2.70 -1.05 17.25
N ILE A 406 3.76 -0.75 16.50
CA ILE A 406 3.80 0.48 15.68
C ILE A 406 2.73 0.40 14.56
N PRO A 407 2.63 -0.68 13.76
CA PRO A 407 1.57 -0.77 12.76
C PRO A 407 0.15 -0.71 13.33
N ALA A 408 -0.11 -1.37 14.46
CA ALA A 408 -1.41 -1.30 15.12
C ALA A 408 -1.73 0.13 15.59
N ALA A 409 -0.74 0.84 16.14
CA ALA A 409 -0.90 2.23 16.58
C ALA A 409 -1.11 3.20 15.40
N VAL A 410 -0.49 2.94 14.25
CA VAL A 410 -0.73 3.66 13.00
C VAL A 410 -2.17 3.50 12.54
N VAL A 411 -2.69 2.27 12.49
CA VAL A 411 -4.11 2.00 12.14
C VAL A 411 -5.04 2.70 13.12
N ALA A 412 -4.78 2.58 14.42
CA ALA A 412 -5.60 3.23 15.46
C ALA A 412 -5.58 4.76 15.35
N ALA A 413 -4.47 5.36 14.94
CA ALA A 413 -4.38 6.80 14.71
C ALA A 413 -5.14 7.23 13.44
N LEU A 414 -4.99 6.49 12.34
CA LEU A 414 -5.62 6.80 11.05
C LEU A 414 -7.13 6.55 11.05
N HIS A 415 -7.64 5.63 11.88
CA HIS A 415 -9.05 5.27 11.96
C HIS A 415 -9.67 5.56 13.34
N HIS A 416 -9.14 6.54 14.07
CA HIS A 416 -9.68 6.89 15.38
C HIS A 416 -11.17 7.32 15.23
N PRO A 417 -12.11 6.74 16.00
CA PRO A 417 -13.55 6.85 15.74
C PRO A 417 -14.10 8.29 15.81
N GLU A 418 -13.50 9.15 16.62
CA GLU A 418 -13.95 10.54 16.79
C GLU A 418 -13.06 11.57 16.07
N ARG A 419 -11.78 11.23 15.84
CA ARG A 419 -10.73 12.18 15.46
C ARG A 419 -9.62 11.47 14.66
N PRO A 420 -9.92 10.96 13.46
CA PRO A 420 -8.92 10.28 12.66
C PRO A 420 -7.81 11.26 12.25
N ALA A 421 -6.56 10.82 12.38
CA ALA A 421 -5.40 11.60 11.95
C ALA A 421 -5.19 11.51 10.43
N SER A 422 -4.54 12.51 9.85
CA SER A 422 -4.08 12.47 8.46
C SER A 422 -2.77 11.69 8.34
N LEU A 423 -2.47 11.19 7.14
CA LEU A 423 -1.23 10.47 6.87
C LEU A 423 0.01 11.33 7.13
N SER A 424 -0.03 12.62 6.77
CA SER A 424 1.08 13.55 7.05
C SER A 424 1.31 13.78 8.55
N ALA A 425 0.25 13.81 9.38
CA ALA A 425 0.40 13.92 10.84
C ALA A 425 1.08 12.68 11.44
N VAL A 426 0.72 11.48 10.97
CA VAL A 426 1.36 10.22 11.37
C VAL A 426 2.82 10.17 10.92
N ILE A 427 3.12 10.57 9.67
CA ILE A 427 4.49 10.66 9.14
C ILE A 427 5.33 11.63 9.97
N ALA A 428 4.82 12.83 10.25
CA ALA A 428 5.52 13.85 11.04
C ALA A 428 5.80 13.36 12.47
N ALA A 429 4.88 12.62 13.09
CA ALA A 429 5.09 12.02 14.41
C ALA A 429 6.22 10.97 14.41
N ILE A 430 6.30 10.13 13.36
CA ILE A 430 7.37 9.13 13.20
C ILE A 430 8.72 9.80 12.91
N GLU A 431 8.76 10.81 12.05
CA GLU A 431 9.97 11.59 11.75
C GLU A 431 10.46 12.35 13.00
N GLY A 432 9.53 12.94 13.77
CA GLY A 432 9.82 13.57 15.05
C GLY A 432 10.40 12.59 16.07
N ALA A 433 9.85 11.37 16.16
CA ALA A 433 10.41 10.33 17.02
C ALA A 433 11.79 9.85 16.54
N GLY A 434 11.97 9.65 15.23
CA GLY A 434 13.24 9.24 14.63
C GLY A 434 14.36 10.28 14.85
N THR A 435 14.06 11.56 14.72
CA THR A 435 15.02 12.65 15.00
C THR A 435 15.40 12.73 16.48
N GLN A 436 14.44 12.54 17.39
CA GLN A 436 14.72 12.48 18.83
C GLN A 436 15.56 11.26 19.23
N LEU A 437 15.37 10.12 18.56
CA LEU A 437 16.16 8.89 18.76
C LEU A 437 17.56 9.01 18.17
N GLY A 438 17.69 9.66 17.02
CA GLY A 438 18.94 9.89 16.29
C GLY A 438 19.79 11.05 16.81
N ALA A 439 19.25 11.92 17.66
CA ALA A 439 20.02 12.98 18.31
C ALA A 439 21.15 12.36 19.17
N GLU A 440 22.39 12.52 18.70
CA GLU A 440 23.59 11.92 19.31
C GLU A 440 23.73 12.34 20.79
N PRO A 441 23.75 11.38 21.73
CA PRO A 441 24.59 11.50 22.91
C PRO A 441 26.03 11.31 22.42
N GLY A 442 26.88 12.31 22.65
CA GLY A 442 28.19 12.45 22.01
C GLY A 442 28.96 11.15 21.75
N SER A 443 29.46 11.01 20.52
CA SER A 443 30.35 9.96 20.01
C SER A 443 30.82 8.92 21.05
N PRO A 444 30.41 7.64 20.91
CA PRO A 444 31.04 6.58 21.69
C PRO A 444 32.53 6.59 21.36
N ARG A 445 33.36 6.93 22.35
CA ARG A 445 34.82 6.81 22.23
C ARG A 445 35.11 5.39 21.76
N GLN A 446 35.70 5.27 20.58
CA GLN A 446 36.19 4.02 19.99
C GLN A 446 36.91 3.18 21.05
N ALA A 447 36.19 2.21 21.62
CA ALA A 447 36.69 1.28 22.63
C ALA A 447 37.17 -0.02 21.99
N SER A 448 37.56 -0.01 20.71
CA SER A 448 37.82 -1.24 19.95
C SER A 448 39.30 -1.56 19.73
N ASN A 449 40.25 -1.03 20.53
CA ASN A 449 41.68 -1.42 20.40
C ASN A 449 42.54 -1.25 21.68
N GLN A 450 41.95 -1.17 22.89
CA GLN A 450 42.70 -0.96 24.14
C GLN A 450 42.50 -2.04 25.21
N ASP A 451 42.28 -3.29 24.82
CA ASP A 451 42.04 -4.37 25.80
C ASP A 451 43.27 -4.72 26.65
N GLN A 452 44.49 -4.40 26.21
CA GLN A 452 45.71 -4.64 27.00
C GLN A 452 46.07 -3.51 27.99
N GLY A 453 45.34 -2.38 27.98
CA GLY A 453 45.63 -1.20 28.81
C GLY A 453 44.51 -0.77 29.76
N ARG A 454 43.32 -1.38 29.67
CA ARG A 454 42.07 -0.95 30.33
C ARG A 454 42.19 -0.83 31.86
N TRP A 455 42.97 -1.70 32.50
CA TRP A 455 43.19 -1.71 33.94
C TRP A 455 44.46 -0.98 34.38
N SER A 456 45.28 -0.50 33.44
CA SER A 456 46.60 0.05 33.72
C SER A 456 46.58 1.26 34.64
N GLU A 457 45.53 2.08 34.59
CA GLU A 457 45.36 3.25 35.47
C GLU A 457 44.97 2.83 36.89
N ALA A 458 44.04 1.89 37.04
CA ALA A 458 43.66 1.33 38.34
C ALA A 458 44.84 0.60 39.02
N LEU A 459 45.64 -0.16 38.24
CA LEU A 459 46.84 -0.83 38.72
C LEU A 459 47.97 0.16 39.05
N ARG A 460 48.14 1.24 38.26
CA ARG A 460 49.07 2.35 38.56
C ARG A 460 48.67 3.06 39.86
N ALA A 461 47.38 3.33 40.05
CA ALA A 461 46.83 3.94 41.26
C ALA A 461 47.09 3.10 42.52
N LEU A 462 46.84 1.79 42.40
CA LEU A 462 47.11 0.81 43.45
C LEU A 462 48.59 0.84 43.84
N ASN A 463 49.49 0.71 42.85
CA ASN A 463 50.93 0.71 43.07
C ASN A 463 51.42 2.06 43.62
N ALA A 464 50.98 3.19 43.07
CA ALA A 464 51.41 4.52 43.52
C ALA A 464 51.07 4.79 44.99
N ARG A 465 49.91 4.33 45.48
CA ARG A 465 49.47 4.57 46.86
C ARG A 465 49.90 3.47 47.84
N LEU A 466 49.84 2.20 47.45
CA LEU A 466 50.11 1.08 48.35
C LEU A 466 51.57 0.63 48.34
N ALA A 467 52.30 0.72 47.21
CA ALA A 467 53.71 0.33 47.17
C ALA A 467 54.61 1.11 48.15
N PRO A 468 54.54 2.45 48.25
CA PRO A 468 55.38 3.17 49.21
C PRO A 468 55.01 2.86 50.67
N LEU A 469 53.73 2.60 50.96
CA LEU A 469 53.27 2.24 52.30
C LEU A 469 53.66 0.81 52.67
N HIS A 470 53.54 -0.14 51.74
CA HIS A 470 53.93 -1.53 51.93
C HIS A 470 55.45 -1.66 52.02
N LYS A 471 56.22 -0.96 51.17
CA LYS A 471 57.69 -0.89 51.26
C LYS A 471 58.15 -0.30 52.59
N ARG A 472 57.51 0.77 53.09
CA ARG A 472 57.78 1.34 54.43
C ARG A 472 57.44 0.34 55.53
N TYR A 473 56.35 -0.41 55.41
CA TYR A 473 55.96 -1.43 56.37
C TYR A 473 56.92 -2.64 56.39
N ILE A 474 57.33 -3.15 55.23
CA ILE A 474 58.33 -4.23 55.10
C ILE A 474 59.69 -3.77 55.60
N HIS A 475 60.15 -2.58 55.21
CA HIS A 475 61.41 -2.01 55.69
C HIS A 475 61.39 -1.78 57.21
N TYR A 476 60.30 -1.27 57.76
CA TYR A 476 60.09 -1.16 59.20
C TYR A 476 60.18 -2.53 59.89
N ARG A 477 59.62 -3.58 59.28
CA ARG A 477 59.68 -4.94 59.81
C ARG A 477 61.06 -5.57 59.70
N GLU A 478 61.80 -5.32 58.64
CA GLU A 478 63.17 -5.82 58.44
C GLU A 478 64.17 -5.16 59.38
N LEU A 479 63.98 -3.87 59.68
CA LEU A 479 64.77 -3.12 60.66
C LEU A 479 64.31 -3.34 62.11
N ARG A 480 63.23 -4.10 62.32
CA ARG A 480 62.71 -4.36 63.66
C ARG A 480 63.68 -5.25 64.43
N LEU A 481 64.06 -4.80 65.61
CA LEU A 481 64.67 -5.66 66.62
C LEU A 481 63.61 -6.68 67.07
N GLU A 482 63.75 -7.93 66.67
CA GLU A 482 62.87 -9.01 67.12
C GLU A 482 63.03 -9.18 68.64
N PRO A 483 62.03 -8.79 69.46
CA PRO A 483 62.18 -8.79 70.91
C PRO A 483 62.43 -10.21 71.46
N GLU A 484 61.90 -11.21 70.76
CA GLU A 484 62.13 -12.63 71.07
C GLU A 484 63.56 -13.09 70.74
N LYS A 485 64.15 -12.64 69.63
CA LYS A 485 65.56 -12.92 69.32
C LYS A 485 66.51 -12.22 70.29
N MET A 486 66.18 -11.00 70.73
CA MET A 486 66.94 -10.30 71.78
C MET A 486 66.94 -11.07 73.11
N ARG A 487 65.79 -11.68 73.47
CA ARG A 487 65.66 -12.54 74.64
C ARG A 487 66.43 -13.84 74.50
N ARG A 488 66.32 -14.52 73.36
CA ARG A 488 66.94 -15.84 73.12
C ARG A 488 68.47 -15.78 73.00
N LYS A 489 69.02 -14.69 72.44
CA LYS A 489 70.47 -14.57 72.19
C LYS A 489 71.26 -13.92 73.34
N GLY A 490 70.65 -13.78 74.52
CA GLY A 490 71.33 -13.17 75.67
C GLY A 490 71.76 -11.73 75.45
N TRP A 491 71.10 -10.99 74.55
CA TRP A 491 71.50 -9.62 74.19
C TRP A 491 71.47 -8.68 75.39
N TRP A 492 70.47 -8.82 76.27
CA TRP A 492 70.38 -8.04 77.50
C TRP A 492 71.54 -8.34 78.45
N TRP A 493 72.05 -9.57 78.49
CA TRP A 493 73.24 -9.90 79.28
C TRP A 493 74.49 -9.23 78.71
N MET A 494 74.68 -9.25 77.38
CA MET A 494 75.83 -8.57 76.77
C MET A 494 75.72 -7.04 76.90
N PHE A 495 74.55 -6.48 76.64
CA PHE A 495 74.28 -5.05 76.76
C PHE A 495 74.45 -4.59 78.21
N ALA A 496 73.90 -5.33 79.18
CA ALA A 496 74.11 -5.05 80.59
C ALA A 496 75.59 -5.13 80.94
N GLY A 497 76.37 -6.05 80.37
CA GLY A 497 77.80 -6.20 80.67
C GLY A 497 78.60 -4.97 80.23
N LEU A 498 78.37 -4.53 79.00
CA LEU A 498 78.93 -3.29 78.45
C LEU A 498 78.53 -2.06 79.27
N LEU A 499 77.27 -1.97 79.65
CA LEU A 499 76.73 -0.83 80.38
C LEU A 499 77.21 -0.83 81.84
N THR A 500 77.39 -2.02 82.42
CA THR A 500 78.01 -2.21 83.73
C THR A 500 79.44 -1.72 83.69
N LEU A 501 80.26 -2.13 82.70
CA LEU A 501 81.64 -1.64 82.56
C LEU A 501 81.72 -0.11 82.51
N GLY A 502 80.79 0.55 81.80
CA GLY A 502 80.72 2.01 81.74
C GLY A 502 80.22 2.69 83.02
N LEU A 503 79.28 2.07 83.74
CA LEU A 503 78.70 2.62 84.98
C LEU A 503 79.41 2.18 86.26
N LEU A 504 80.33 1.21 86.17
CA LEU A 504 81.02 0.63 87.31
C LEU A 504 81.75 1.67 88.17
N PRO A 505 82.47 2.66 87.61
CA PRO A 505 83.16 3.67 88.42
C PRO A 505 82.16 4.48 89.24
N ILE A 506 81.05 4.89 88.61
CA ILE A 506 79.99 5.68 89.23
C ILE A 506 79.31 4.88 90.35
N ALA A 507 79.01 3.60 90.09
CA ALA A 507 78.38 2.74 91.08
C ALA A 507 79.28 2.47 92.30
N ILE A 508 80.59 2.35 92.09
CA ILE A 508 81.57 2.19 93.18
C ILE A 508 81.66 3.47 94.00
N ASP A 509 81.81 4.63 93.37
CA ASP A 509 81.85 5.92 94.07
C ASP A 509 80.54 6.18 94.82
N PHE A 510 79.40 5.84 94.24
CA PHE A 510 78.10 5.92 94.90
C PHE A 510 78.00 4.97 96.11
N SER A 511 78.46 3.73 95.98
CA SER A 511 78.46 2.77 97.10
C SER A 511 79.34 3.23 98.27
N ARG A 512 80.49 3.85 97.98
CA ARG A 512 81.37 4.44 98.99
C ARG A 512 80.73 5.67 99.65
N GLY A 513 80.05 6.52 98.88
CA GLY A 513 79.33 7.68 99.39
C GLY A 513 78.16 7.33 100.33
N TYR A 514 77.58 6.14 100.21
CA TYR A 514 76.50 5.63 101.05
C TYR A 514 76.96 4.76 102.24
N GLY A 515 78.26 4.75 102.55
CA GLY A 515 78.79 4.06 103.72
C GLY A 515 78.79 2.52 103.61
N VAL A 516 78.76 1.97 102.39
CA VAL A 516 78.95 0.53 102.19
C VAL A 516 80.37 0.15 102.64
N PRO A 517 80.55 -0.89 103.48
CA PRO A 517 81.87 -1.32 103.92
C PRO A 517 82.83 -1.52 102.74
N PRO A 518 84.10 -1.12 102.84
CA PRO A 518 85.05 -1.17 101.72
C PRO A 518 85.22 -2.59 101.14
N ASP A 519 85.01 -3.62 101.95
CA ASP A 519 85.04 -5.03 101.52
C ASP A 519 83.88 -5.39 100.58
N LEU A 520 82.73 -4.72 100.72
CA LEU A 520 81.54 -4.88 99.87
C LEU A 520 81.52 -3.87 98.70
N ALA A 521 82.15 -2.71 98.86
CA ALA A 521 82.35 -1.70 97.80
C ALA A 521 83.54 -2.04 96.87
N ASN A 522 83.71 -3.34 96.59
CA ASN A 522 84.73 -3.86 95.70
C ASN A 522 84.16 -4.06 94.29
N ILE A 523 84.96 -3.77 93.27
CA ILE A 523 84.70 -4.03 91.85
C ILE A 523 84.15 -5.46 91.64
N LEU A 524 84.71 -6.45 92.35
CA LEU A 524 84.33 -7.85 92.24
C LEU A 524 82.94 -8.17 92.79
N VAL A 525 82.36 -7.31 93.64
CA VAL A 525 81.03 -7.48 94.24
C VAL A 525 80.00 -6.57 93.57
N VAL A 526 80.32 -5.29 93.42
CA VAL A 526 79.42 -4.28 92.84
C VAL A 526 79.19 -4.53 91.35
N GLY A 527 80.23 -4.96 90.61
CA GLY A 527 80.14 -5.23 89.17
C GLY A 527 79.13 -6.31 88.81
N PRO A 528 79.22 -7.53 89.36
CA PRO A 528 78.26 -8.60 89.07
C PRO A 528 76.82 -8.26 89.49
N ILE A 529 76.63 -7.57 90.62
CA ILE A 529 75.30 -7.16 91.10
C ILE A 529 74.69 -6.12 90.15
N LEU A 530 75.45 -5.10 89.76
CA LEU A 530 75.01 -4.08 88.81
C LEU A 530 74.69 -4.70 87.45
N TRP A 531 75.49 -5.66 87.00
CA TRP A 531 75.26 -6.42 85.77
C TRP A 531 73.95 -7.20 85.79
N LEU A 532 73.71 -7.97 86.85
CA LEU A 532 72.46 -8.72 87.06
C LEU A 532 71.25 -7.80 87.10
N LEU A 533 71.32 -6.69 87.84
CA LEU A 533 70.22 -5.72 87.94
C LEU A 533 69.91 -5.05 86.59
N LEU A 534 70.93 -4.64 85.84
CA LEU A 534 70.76 -4.05 84.50
C LEU A 534 70.23 -5.07 83.49
N ALA A 535 70.70 -6.33 83.54
CA ALA A 535 70.20 -7.40 82.69
C ALA A 535 68.72 -7.71 83.00
N ALA A 536 68.35 -7.81 84.27
CA ALA A 536 66.98 -8.03 84.70
C ALA A 536 66.07 -6.85 84.34
N ALA A 537 66.51 -5.60 84.56
CA ALA A 537 65.76 -4.41 84.20
C ALA A 537 65.54 -4.32 82.68
N GLY A 538 66.56 -4.64 81.88
CA GLY A 538 66.44 -4.75 80.42
C GLY A 538 65.43 -5.81 79.98
N GLN A 539 65.55 -7.01 80.54
CA GLN A 539 64.71 -8.16 80.16
C GLN A 539 63.25 -8.03 80.62
N PHE A 540 62.97 -7.47 81.80
CA PHE A 540 61.60 -7.41 82.34
C PHE A 540 60.91 -6.07 82.09
N LEU A 541 61.60 -4.92 82.25
CA LEU A 541 60.97 -3.60 82.13
C LEU A 541 61.07 -3.04 80.72
N ALA A 542 62.27 -3.08 80.11
CA ALA A 542 62.47 -2.49 78.79
C ALA A 542 61.88 -3.36 77.68
N GLN A 543 62.02 -4.68 77.76
CA GLN A 543 61.53 -5.59 76.73
C GLN A 543 60.01 -5.58 76.56
N GLY A 544 59.24 -5.56 77.65
CA GLY A 544 57.77 -5.49 77.57
C GLY A 544 57.29 -4.18 76.93
N ARG A 545 57.95 -3.06 77.25
CA ARG A 545 57.67 -1.75 76.65
C ARG A 545 58.10 -1.68 75.18
N LEU A 546 59.24 -2.27 74.82
CA LEU A 546 59.70 -2.42 73.43
C LEU A 546 58.71 -3.28 72.63
N ALA A 547 58.37 -4.48 73.11
CA ALA A 547 57.39 -5.35 72.46
C ALA A 547 56.04 -4.64 72.23
N SER A 548 55.53 -3.94 73.25
CA SER A 548 54.28 -3.18 73.16
C SER A 548 54.36 -2.00 72.21
N ARG A 549 55.46 -1.24 72.21
CA ARG A 549 55.66 -0.11 71.26
C ARG A 549 55.73 -0.60 69.82
N VAL A 550 56.42 -1.72 69.60
CA VAL A 550 56.58 -2.28 68.27
C VAL A 550 55.27 -2.94 67.79
N GLN A 551 54.49 -3.58 68.68
CA GLN A 551 53.14 -4.07 68.37
C GLN A 551 52.16 -2.91 68.08
N ARG A 552 52.18 -1.82 68.85
CA ARG A 552 51.36 -0.62 68.57
C ARG A 552 51.68 -0.03 67.21
N THR A 553 52.96 0.03 66.85
CA THR A 553 53.39 0.56 65.56
C THR A 553 53.00 -0.38 64.42
N GLU A 554 53.09 -1.70 64.62
CA GLU A 554 52.60 -2.70 63.67
C GLU A 554 51.09 -2.57 63.42
N LEU A 555 50.31 -2.37 64.50
CA LEU A 555 48.88 -2.11 64.41
C LEU A 555 48.59 -0.81 63.64
N THR A 556 49.37 0.25 63.80
CA THR A 556 49.20 1.49 63.01
C THR A 556 49.24 1.25 61.49
N PHE A 557 50.05 0.29 61.02
CA PHE A 557 50.14 -0.03 59.59
C PHE A 557 49.16 -1.11 59.14
N ALA A 558 49.03 -2.20 59.91
CA ALA A 558 48.38 -3.43 59.49
C ALA A 558 47.15 -3.82 60.34
N HIS A 559 46.59 -2.92 61.17
CA HIS A 559 45.37 -3.22 61.91
C HIS A 559 44.22 -3.57 60.94
N PRO A 560 43.47 -4.66 61.19
CA PRO A 560 42.47 -5.21 60.25
C PRO A 560 41.29 -4.28 59.93
N GLN A 561 41.18 -3.13 60.59
CA GLN A 561 40.06 -2.19 60.46
C GLN A 561 40.52 -0.75 60.27
N GLN A 562 41.60 -0.33 60.95
CA GLN A 562 42.06 1.06 61.00
C GLN A 562 43.52 1.23 60.55
N GLY A 563 44.18 0.17 60.07
CA GLY A 563 45.56 0.24 59.61
C GLY A 563 45.69 1.15 58.39
N ARG A 564 46.82 1.87 58.28
CA ARG A 564 47.09 2.77 57.14
C ARG A 564 46.98 2.08 55.78
N LEU A 565 47.36 0.80 55.68
CA LEU A 565 47.21 0.01 54.44
C LEU A 565 45.74 -0.27 54.11
N VAL A 566 44.93 -0.62 55.13
CA VAL A 566 43.48 -0.86 54.99
C VAL A 566 42.75 0.44 54.65
N ALA A 567 43.14 1.57 55.24
CA ALA A 567 42.57 2.88 54.94
C ALA A 567 42.92 3.33 53.52
N ALA A 568 44.16 3.11 53.06
CA ALA A 568 44.55 3.39 51.68
C ALA A 568 43.76 2.53 50.68
N LEU A 569 43.55 1.24 50.98
CA LEU A 569 42.70 0.36 50.17
C LEU A 569 41.24 0.84 50.11
N ARG A 570 40.64 1.21 51.25
CA ARG A 570 39.29 1.82 51.28
C ARG A 570 39.22 3.12 50.49
N SER A 571 40.27 3.92 50.50
CA SER A 571 40.30 5.18 49.73
C SER A 571 40.30 4.94 48.22
N LEU A 572 40.90 3.84 47.77
CA LEU A 572 40.95 3.44 46.35
C LEU A 572 39.67 2.76 45.86
N LEU A 573 38.96 2.03 46.74
CA LEU A 573 37.69 1.34 46.44
C LEU A 573 36.45 2.18 46.81
N GLY A 574 36.62 3.23 47.61
CA GLY A 574 35.55 4.10 48.09
C GLY A 574 34.90 4.95 46.99
N HIS A 575 33.90 5.74 47.37
CA HIS A 575 33.06 6.49 46.42
C HIS A 575 33.81 7.54 45.55
N ARG A 576 35.03 7.93 45.94
CA ARG A 576 35.92 8.81 45.14
C ARG A 576 37.22 8.11 44.72
N GLY A 577 37.27 6.79 44.85
CA GLY A 577 38.43 5.99 44.53
C GLY A 577 38.59 5.78 43.04
N GLU A 578 39.84 5.74 42.58
CA GLU A 578 40.21 5.59 41.16
C GLU A 578 39.70 4.25 40.60
N ILE A 579 39.73 3.16 41.37
CA ILE A 579 39.23 1.84 40.95
C ILE A 579 37.71 1.88 40.74
N ARG A 580 36.97 2.52 41.65
CA ARG A 580 35.50 2.67 41.52
C ARG A 580 35.11 3.65 40.41
N ALA A 581 35.98 4.59 40.05
CA ALA A 581 35.78 5.43 38.87
C ALA A 581 35.91 4.60 37.58
N THR A 582 36.91 3.73 37.48
CA THR A 582 37.07 2.81 36.35
C THR A 582 35.86 1.89 36.19
N VAL A 583 35.41 1.25 37.27
CA VAL A 583 34.22 0.36 37.22
C VAL A 583 32.94 1.12 36.86
N ARG A 584 32.76 2.36 37.35
CA ARG A 584 31.65 3.22 36.91
C ARG A 584 31.72 3.56 35.42
N GLY A 585 32.93 3.76 34.89
CA GLY A 585 33.16 3.93 33.47
C GLY A 585 32.72 2.72 32.64
N LEU A 586 32.95 1.50 33.12
CA LEU A 586 32.47 0.28 32.47
C LEU A 586 30.95 0.19 32.48
N VAL A 587 30.33 0.43 33.65
CA VAL A 587 28.87 0.42 33.77
C VAL A 587 28.25 1.45 32.82
N ALA A 588 28.79 2.67 32.78
CA ALA A 588 28.34 3.71 31.85
C ALA A 588 28.48 3.24 30.39
N SER A 589 29.64 2.71 30.01
CA SER A 589 29.89 2.19 28.66
C SER A 589 28.91 1.07 28.28
N ALA A 590 28.69 0.09 29.14
CA ALA A 590 27.76 -1.00 28.89
C ALA A 590 26.30 -0.50 28.77
N THR A 591 25.89 0.43 29.63
CA THR A 591 24.54 1.02 29.52
C THR A 591 24.36 1.88 28.28
N ASP A 592 25.39 2.61 27.85
CA ASP A 592 25.34 3.45 26.65
C ASP A 592 25.35 2.60 25.38
N GLU A 593 26.08 1.49 25.37
CA GLU A 593 26.04 0.50 24.28
C GLU A 593 24.65 -0.14 24.15
N LEU A 594 24.03 -0.56 25.25
CA LEU A 594 22.67 -1.08 25.24
C LEU A 594 21.66 -0.04 24.73
N LYS A 595 21.76 1.22 25.19
CA LYS A 595 20.91 2.31 24.68
C LYS A 595 21.11 2.52 23.17
N LEU A 596 22.35 2.46 22.69
CA LEU A 596 22.66 2.61 21.27
C LEU A 596 22.03 1.49 20.45
N ILE A 597 22.14 0.24 20.91
CA ILE A 597 21.52 -0.92 20.25
C ILE A 597 20.00 -0.75 20.20
N VAL A 598 19.35 -0.45 21.33
CA VAL A 598 17.89 -0.24 21.41
C VAL A 598 17.45 0.90 20.48
N ARG A 599 18.16 2.04 20.47
CA ARG A 599 17.87 3.15 19.57
C ARG A 599 18.01 2.75 18.11
N SER A 600 19.08 2.00 17.77
CA SER A 600 19.33 1.59 16.39
C SER A 600 18.22 0.67 15.86
N GLU A 601 17.75 -0.26 16.69
CA GLU A 601 16.68 -1.20 16.30
C GLU A 601 15.31 -0.49 16.23
N ALA A 602 14.99 0.35 17.21
CA ALA A 602 13.77 1.17 17.17
C ALA A 602 13.76 2.11 15.95
N THR A 603 14.90 2.73 15.64
CA THR A 603 15.05 3.60 14.46
C THR A 603 14.89 2.81 13.16
N ARG A 604 15.40 1.57 13.09
CA ARG A 604 15.23 0.70 11.92
C ARG A 604 13.76 0.39 11.67
N GLU A 605 13.01 0.03 12.72
CA GLU A 605 11.57 -0.23 12.59
C GLU A 605 10.79 1.04 12.20
N LEU A 606 11.14 2.20 12.78
CA LEU A 606 10.53 3.47 12.37
C LEU A 606 10.81 3.82 10.90
N ILE A 607 12.04 3.61 10.42
CA ILE A 607 12.40 3.82 9.01
C ILE A 607 11.59 2.90 8.10
N ARG A 608 11.41 1.63 8.48
CA ARG A 608 10.62 0.65 7.72
C ARG A 608 9.16 1.09 7.60
N VAL A 609 8.53 1.46 8.72
CA VAL A 609 7.15 1.97 8.77
C VAL A 609 7.03 3.27 7.97
N LEU A 610 7.96 4.21 8.15
CA LEU A 610 7.98 5.49 7.45
C LEU A 610 8.06 5.31 5.93
N ALA A 611 8.95 4.45 5.44
CA ALA A 611 9.08 4.18 4.01
C ALA A 611 7.76 3.68 3.40
N ARG A 612 7.04 2.80 4.13
CA ARG A 612 5.75 2.28 3.69
C ARG A 612 4.64 3.33 3.74
N LEU A 613 4.61 4.19 4.76
CA LEU A 613 3.65 5.32 4.81
C LEU A 613 3.91 6.36 3.72
N GLN A 614 5.18 6.62 3.38
CA GLN A 614 5.53 7.50 2.26
C GLN A 614 5.09 6.91 0.91
N GLU A 615 5.18 5.59 0.73
CA GLU A 615 4.63 4.90 -0.43
C GLU A 615 3.12 5.10 -0.53
N ARG A 616 2.40 4.89 0.58
CA ARG A 616 0.95 5.13 0.67
C ARG A 616 0.57 6.55 0.29
N ARG A 617 1.35 7.53 0.73
CA ARG A 617 1.12 8.93 0.34
C ARG A 617 1.24 9.13 -1.16
N ARG A 618 2.24 8.51 -1.82
CA ARG A 618 2.42 8.62 -3.28
C ARG A 618 1.25 8.02 -4.04
N GLU A 619 0.68 6.93 -3.54
CA GLU A 619 -0.45 6.31 -4.20
C GLU A 619 -1.76 7.08 -4.06
N LEU A 620 -2.01 7.72 -2.90
CA LEU A 620 -3.14 8.63 -2.75
C LEU A 620 -3.06 9.75 -3.81
N HIS A 621 -1.85 10.29 -4.02
CA HIS A 621 -1.61 11.30 -5.06
C HIS A 621 -1.81 10.73 -6.46
N TRP A 622 -1.30 9.51 -6.72
CA TRP A 622 -1.49 8.84 -8.00
C TRP A 622 -2.98 8.61 -8.30
N LEU A 623 -3.75 8.09 -7.34
CA LEU A 623 -5.18 7.85 -7.48
C LEU A 623 -5.92 9.18 -7.73
N ARG A 624 -5.57 10.24 -7.00
CA ARG A 624 -6.10 11.59 -7.22
C ARG A 624 -5.89 12.07 -8.66
N GLU A 625 -4.70 11.87 -9.22
CA GLU A 625 -4.44 12.21 -10.64
C GLU A 625 -5.24 11.32 -11.60
N GLN A 626 -5.46 10.04 -11.28
CA GLN A 626 -6.33 9.16 -12.09
C GLN A 626 -7.78 9.67 -12.12
N LEU A 627 -8.29 10.18 -10.99
CA LEU A 627 -9.63 10.76 -10.88
C LEU A 627 -9.73 12.10 -11.62
N ARG A 628 -8.70 12.95 -11.55
CA ARG A 628 -8.64 14.20 -12.33
C ARG A 628 -8.67 13.92 -13.83
N ASN A 629 -7.91 12.92 -14.29
CA ASN A 629 -7.92 12.49 -15.69
C ASN A 629 -9.30 11.94 -16.10
N PHE A 630 -9.94 11.16 -15.22
CA PHE A 630 -11.31 10.69 -15.45
C PHE A 630 -12.31 11.85 -15.63
N LEU A 631 -12.26 12.88 -14.76
CA LEU A 631 -13.12 14.06 -14.86
C LEU A 631 -12.87 14.87 -16.13
N ARG A 632 -11.60 15.16 -16.45
CA ARG A 632 -11.22 15.88 -17.68
C ARG A 632 -11.72 15.17 -18.93
N TRP A 633 -11.56 13.86 -18.94
CA TRP A 633 -11.98 13.02 -20.05
C TRP A 633 -13.52 13.01 -20.21
N GLN A 634 -14.27 13.18 -19.12
CA GLN A 634 -15.73 13.38 -19.14
C GLN A 634 -16.16 14.83 -19.43
N GLY A 635 -15.22 15.73 -19.76
CA GLY A 635 -15.49 17.14 -20.03
C GLY A 635 -15.58 18.03 -18.80
N VAL A 636 -15.34 17.51 -17.59
CA VAL A 636 -15.41 18.29 -16.35
C VAL A 636 -14.07 18.94 -16.06
N ALA A 637 -14.05 20.28 -16.07
CA ALA A 637 -12.91 21.06 -15.59
C ALA A 637 -13.05 21.33 -14.08
N LEU A 638 -11.91 21.31 -13.38
CA LEU A 638 -11.82 21.67 -11.98
C LEU A 638 -11.10 23.01 -11.82
N ASP A 639 -11.51 23.82 -10.83
CA ASP A 639 -10.78 25.01 -10.39
C ASP A 639 -9.61 24.66 -9.44
N ASP A 640 -8.91 25.69 -8.95
CA ASP A 640 -7.81 25.56 -7.98
C ASP A 640 -8.24 24.94 -6.64
N ARG A 641 -9.55 24.91 -6.34
CA ARG A 641 -10.14 24.30 -5.15
C ARG A 641 -10.65 22.89 -5.41
N ASN A 642 -10.36 22.30 -6.57
CA ASN A 642 -10.87 21.00 -6.99
C ASN A 642 -12.42 20.94 -7.05
N LEU A 643 -13.08 22.06 -7.33
CA LEU A 643 -14.52 22.12 -7.55
C LEU A 643 -14.81 22.17 -9.06
N PRO A 644 -15.92 21.55 -9.52
CA PRO A 644 -16.34 21.67 -10.92
C PRO A 644 -16.57 23.13 -11.31
N SER A 645 -15.83 23.59 -12.30
CA SER A 645 -15.86 24.98 -12.78
C SER A 645 -16.50 25.10 -14.16
N ASP A 646 -16.31 24.10 -15.02
CA ASP A 646 -16.84 24.07 -16.37
C ASP A 646 -17.17 22.64 -16.82
N TYR A 647 -18.07 22.53 -17.81
CA TYR A 647 -18.46 21.29 -18.46
C TYR A 647 -18.31 21.48 -19.97
N ALA A 648 -17.17 21.07 -20.52
CA ALA A 648 -16.89 21.09 -21.95
C ALA A 648 -17.55 19.89 -22.65
N PRO A 649 -18.05 20.06 -23.88
CA PRO A 649 -18.61 18.94 -24.64
C PRO A 649 -17.53 17.89 -24.92
N THR A 650 -17.89 16.62 -24.72
CA THR A 650 -17.02 15.49 -25.06
C THR A 650 -16.91 15.33 -26.58
N SER A 651 -15.88 14.61 -27.07
CA SER A 651 -15.73 14.33 -28.51
C SER A 651 -16.99 13.76 -29.16
N ASP A 652 -17.74 12.95 -28.40
CA ASP A 652 -18.90 12.25 -28.91
C ASP A 652 -20.12 13.19 -29.05
N GLU A 653 -20.21 14.23 -28.21
CA GLU A 653 -21.20 15.31 -28.36
C GLU A 653 -20.91 16.19 -29.58
N VAL A 654 -19.63 16.37 -29.93
CA VAL A 654 -19.21 17.12 -31.13
C VAL A 654 -19.71 16.45 -32.41
N THR A 655 -19.79 15.11 -32.46
CA THR A 655 -20.30 14.38 -33.63
C THR A 655 -21.81 14.57 -33.85
N GLY A 656 -22.56 14.97 -32.81
CA GLY A 656 -24.00 15.15 -32.85
C GLY A 656 -24.82 13.85 -32.86
N ILE A 657 -24.18 12.68 -32.79
CA ILE A 657 -24.85 11.37 -32.73
C ILE A 657 -25.39 11.09 -31.34
N ARG A 658 -24.58 11.38 -30.32
CA ARG A 658 -24.95 11.29 -28.91
C ARG A 658 -25.08 12.70 -28.36
N ARG A 659 -26.20 12.99 -27.69
CA ARG A 659 -26.35 14.18 -26.85
C ARG A 659 -26.42 13.75 -25.41
N GLN A 660 -25.39 14.13 -24.64
CA GLN A 660 -25.43 13.94 -23.20
C GLN A 660 -26.04 15.18 -22.58
N HIS A 661 -27.16 15.02 -21.90
CA HIS A 661 -27.80 16.12 -21.17
C HIS A 661 -27.26 16.15 -19.75
N LYS A 662 -26.00 16.57 -19.65
CA LYS A 662 -25.31 16.80 -18.39
C LYS A 662 -24.98 18.28 -18.30
N ARG A 663 -25.38 18.92 -17.19
CA ARG A 663 -24.97 20.30 -16.91
C ARG A 663 -24.10 20.34 -15.68
N LEU A 664 -23.22 21.34 -15.65
CA LEU A 664 -22.51 21.72 -14.43
C LEU A 664 -23.48 21.90 -13.25
N LYS A 665 -24.65 22.50 -13.49
CA LYS A 665 -25.71 22.68 -12.49
C LYS A 665 -26.26 21.35 -11.96
N ASP A 666 -26.39 20.33 -12.79
CA ASP A 666 -26.89 19.02 -12.37
C ASP A 666 -25.84 18.31 -11.51
N LEU A 667 -24.57 18.38 -11.91
CA LEU A 667 -23.45 17.88 -11.12
C LEU A 667 -23.34 18.59 -9.76
N GLN A 668 -23.46 19.92 -9.74
CA GLN A 668 -23.51 20.72 -8.51
C GLN A 668 -24.69 20.30 -7.63
N THR A 669 -25.87 20.09 -8.21
CA THR A 669 -27.06 19.63 -7.48
C THR A 669 -26.86 18.26 -6.82
N VAL A 670 -26.11 17.35 -7.46
CA VAL A 670 -25.74 16.05 -6.90
C VAL A 670 -24.67 16.19 -5.81
N LEU A 671 -23.69 17.08 -6.00
CA LEU A 671 -22.68 17.39 -4.98
C LEU A 671 -23.32 18.01 -3.73
N ASP A 672 -24.31 18.88 -3.88
CA ASP A 672 -25.04 19.52 -2.79
C ASP A 672 -25.85 18.51 -1.94
N LEU A 673 -26.19 17.33 -2.48
CA LEU A 673 -26.83 16.26 -1.72
C LEU A 673 -25.90 15.61 -0.70
N ASN A 674 -24.60 15.77 -0.90
CA ASN A 674 -23.59 15.27 0.01
C ASN A 674 -22.42 16.27 0.07
N PRO A 675 -22.63 17.42 0.74
CA PRO A 675 -21.72 18.55 0.66
C PRO A 675 -20.33 18.14 1.13
N VAL A 676 -19.34 18.64 0.40
CA VAL A 676 -17.94 18.36 0.64
C VAL A 676 -17.46 19.22 1.82
N GLY A 677 -16.85 18.59 2.84
CA GLY A 677 -16.36 19.30 4.01
C GLY A 677 -15.67 18.38 5.02
N GLU A 678 -14.89 18.97 5.93
CA GLU A 678 -14.05 18.21 6.87
C GLU A 678 -14.82 17.20 7.73
N GLY A 679 -16.00 17.56 8.24
CA GLY A 679 -16.80 16.64 9.05
C GLY A 679 -17.22 15.39 8.28
N HIS A 680 -17.54 15.56 7.00
CA HIS A 680 -17.91 14.46 6.12
C HIS A 680 -16.67 13.64 5.70
N PHE A 681 -15.51 14.27 5.47
CA PHE A 681 -14.26 13.54 5.24
C PHE A 681 -13.88 12.63 6.41
N ARG A 682 -14.02 13.11 7.65
CA ARG A 682 -13.77 12.31 8.86
C ARG A 682 -14.74 11.13 8.98
N THR A 683 -16.02 11.38 8.70
CA THR A 683 -17.05 10.32 8.70
C THR A 683 -16.74 9.25 7.66
N ALA A 684 -16.42 9.66 6.42
CA ALA A 684 -16.05 8.74 5.35
C ALA A 684 -14.76 7.95 5.65
N GLN A 685 -13.77 8.57 6.31
CA GLN A 685 -12.54 7.89 6.75
C GLN A 685 -12.80 6.83 7.81
N GLY A 686 -13.76 7.07 8.71
CA GLY A 686 -14.20 6.08 9.70
C GLY A 686 -15.03 4.95 9.08
N GLU A 687 -15.94 5.25 8.16
CA GLU A 687 -16.84 4.25 7.56
C GLU A 687 -16.18 3.36 6.51
N LYS A 688 -15.29 3.93 5.67
CA LYS A 688 -14.67 3.22 4.54
C LYS A 688 -13.29 2.64 4.89
N GLU A 689 -12.70 3.05 6.01
CA GLU A 689 -11.40 2.62 6.53
C GLU A 689 -10.30 2.46 5.44
N PRO A 690 -9.91 3.53 4.72
CA PRO A 690 -9.05 3.43 3.53
C PRO A 690 -7.61 2.94 3.77
N PHE A 691 -7.17 2.80 5.03
CA PHE A 691 -5.81 2.36 5.40
C PHE A 691 -5.80 0.99 6.12
N VAL A 692 -6.87 0.21 6.01
CA VAL A 692 -6.83 -1.22 6.36
C VAL A 692 -5.76 -1.89 5.50
N ASP A 693 -4.94 -2.75 6.13
CA ASP A 693 -3.81 -3.47 5.51
C ASP A 693 -2.79 -2.54 4.82
N TRP A 694 -2.54 -1.35 5.39
CA TRP A 694 -1.60 -0.38 4.84
C TRP A 694 -0.16 -0.94 4.70
N ASP A 695 0.21 -1.93 5.51
CA ASP A 695 1.52 -2.57 5.54
C ASP A 695 1.68 -3.70 4.50
N GLU A 696 0.60 -4.26 3.96
CA GLU A 696 0.64 -5.30 2.93
C GLU A 696 0.95 -4.74 1.53
N ARG A 697 1.69 -5.50 0.69
CA ARG A 697 1.81 -5.19 -0.74
C ARG A 697 0.46 -5.45 -1.41
N TYR A 698 -0.01 -4.47 -2.18
CA TYR A 698 -1.40 -4.30 -2.64
C TYR A 698 -2.22 -5.53 -3.00
N SER A 699 -3.46 -5.53 -2.49
CA SER A 699 -4.61 -6.25 -3.04
C SER A 699 -5.60 -5.26 -3.70
N ASP A 700 -6.24 -5.70 -4.79
CA ASP A 700 -6.81 -4.95 -5.92
C ASP A 700 -7.98 -3.94 -5.67
N ALA A 701 -8.33 -3.57 -4.44
CA ALA A 701 -9.56 -2.80 -4.18
C ALA A 701 -9.39 -1.27 -4.19
N PHE A 702 -8.45 -0.71 -3.41
CA PHE A 702 -8.33 0.75 -3.20
C PHE A 702 -7.62 1.48 -4.36
N LEU A 703 -6.65 0.83 -5.01
CA LEU A 703 -5.96 1.40 -6.17
C LEU A 703 -6.65 1.13 -7.51
N ASN A 704 -7.81 0.47 -7.52
CA ASN A 704 -8.63 0.37 -8.73
C ASN A 704 -9.56 1.59 -8.80
N PRO A 705 -9.28 2.62 -9.61
CA PRO A 705 -10.02 3.87 -9.52
C PRO A 705 -11.49 3.71 -9.92
N PHE A 706 -11.79 2.77 -10.82
CA PHE A 706 -13.16 2.49 -11.24
C PHE A 706 -13.99 1.87 -10.11
N ARG A 707 -13.44 0.87 -9.42
CA ARG A 707 -14.08 0.25 -8.25
C ARG A 707 -14.24 1.27 -7.12
N PHE A 708 -13.20 2.05 -6.86
CA PHE A 708 -13.21 3.11 -5.86
C PHE A 708 -14.31 4.15 -6.12
N ILE A 709 -14.46 4.63 -7.37
CA ILE A 709 -15.56 5.53 -7.74
C ILE A 709 -16.92 4.85 -7.60
N ALA A 710 -17.06 3.59 -8.02
CA ALA A 710 -18.32 2.86 -7.95
C ALA A 710 -18.79 2.64 -6.50
N ASP A 711 -17.87 2.33 -5.59
CA ASP A 711 -18.16 2.13 -4.16
C ASP A 711 -18.55 3.45 -3.47
N LEU A 712 -17.96 4.59 -3.88
CA LEU A 712 -18.32 5.92 -3.41
C LEU A 712 -19.61 6.45 -4.05
N SER A 713 -19.88 6.12 -5.33
CA SER A 713 -21.07 6.62 -6.04
C SER A 713 -22.36 6.00 -5.51
N ALA A 714 -22.30 4.82 -4.88
CA ALA A 714 -23.44 4.17 -4.26
C ALA A 714 -24.16 5.06 -3.23
N ASP A 715 -23.40 5.84 -2.46
CA ASP A 715 -23.94 6.76 -1.44
C ASP A 715 -24.70 7.93 -2.09
N TYR A 716 -24.19 8.44 -3.21
CA TYR A 716 -24.87 9.45 -4.03
C TYR A 716 -26.12 8.88 -4.71
N GLU A 717 -26.04 7.69 -5.30
CA GLU A 717 -27.17 7.01 -5.94
C GLU A 717 -28.32 6.74 -4.96
N ALA A 718 -28.01 6.39 -3.71
CA ALA A 718 -29.02 6.22 -2.66
C ALA A 718 -29.70 7.55 -2.29
N ARG A 719 -28.93 8.64 -2.18
CA ARG A 719 -29.45 9.96 -1.82
C ARG A 719 -30.29 10.60 -2.94
N VAL A 720 -29.84 10.48 -4.19
CA VAL A 720 -30.62 10.94 -5.36
C VAL A 720 -31.97 10.21 -5.40
N ARG A 721 -31.97 8.87 -5.26
CA ARG A 721 -33.21 8.08 -5.21
C ARG A 721 -34.16 8.50 -4.08
N ASN A 722 -33.62 8.85 -2.91
CA ASN A 722 -34.42 9.29 -1.77
C ASN A 722 -34.92 10.74 -1.88
N ARG A 723 -34.20 11.62 -2.60
CA ARG A 723 -34.61 13.01 -2.86
C ARG A 723 -35.75 13.09 -3.87
N ASP A 724 -35.73 12.20 -4.86
CA ASP A 724 -36.62 12.25 -6.03
C ASP A 724 -38.02 11.67 -5.77
N SER A 725 -38.44 11.45 -4.52
CA SER A 725 -39.77 10.91 -4.19
C SER A 725 -40.89 11.98 -4.11
N GLY A 726 -41.01 12.88 -5.09
CA GLY A 726 -42.02 13.96 -5.06
C GLY A 726 -42.11 14.89 -6.29
N LEU A 727 -42.77 16.06 -6.13
CA LEU A 727 -43.05 17.06 -7.19
C LEU A 727 -41.82 17.52 -8.00
N ALA A 728 -40.63 17.53 -7.40
CA ALA A 728 -39.37 17.87 -8.08
C ALA A 728 -39.02 16.87 -9.20
N GLU A 729 -39.39 15.60 -9.03
CA GLU A 729 -39.18 14.56 -10.03
C GLU A 729 -40.03 14.78 -11.28
N ALA A 730 -41.29 15.20 -11.09
CA ALA A 730 -42.20 15.52 -12.19
C ALA A 730 -41.70 16.73 -13.01
N GLU A 731 -41.15 17.75 -12.35
CA GLU A 731 -40.60 18.92 -13.05
C GLU A 731 -39.28 18.61 -13.76
N GLN A 732 -38.39 17.83 -13.15
CA GLN A 732 -37.17 17.35 -13.79
C GLN A 732 -37.49 16.47 -15.01
N ARG A 733 -38.45 15.55 -14.89
CA ARG A 733 -38.91 14.70 -16.00
C ARG A 733 -39.48 15.53 -17.15
N ARG A 734 -40.31 16.55 -16.85
CA ARG A 734 -40.84 17.47 -17.89
C ARG A 734 -39.73 18.22 -18.62
N ARG A 735 -38.70 18.68 -17.90
CA ARG A 735 -37.54 19.34 -18.51
C ARG A 735 -36.77 18.39 -19.42
N GLN A 736 -36.51 17.15 -18.97
CA GLN A 736 -35.83 16.15 -19.78
C GLN A 736 -36.63 15.80 -21.04
N ALA A 737 -37.95 15.62 -20.93
CA ALA A 737 -38.82 15.39 -22.07
C ALA A 737 -38.81 16.57 -23.06
N ALA A 738 -38.85 17.83 -22.57
CA ALA A 738 -38.76 19.02 -23.43
C ALA A 738 -37.40 19.14 -24.14
N GLU A 739 -36.30 18.78 -23.46
CA GLU A 739 -34.97 18.74 -24.06
C GLU A 739 -34.86 17.66 -25.14
N PHE A 740 -35.47 16.49 -24.90
CA PHE A 740 -35.56 15.43 -25.90
C PHE A 740 -36.36 15.85 -27.14
N ILE A 741 -37.52 16.50 -26.93
CA ILE A 741 -38.33 17.08 -28.02
C ILE A 741 -37.49 18.02 -28.87
N ARG A 742 -36.73 18.92 -28.24
CA ARG A 742 -35.86 19.86 -28.94
C ARG A 742 -34.75 19.14 -29.73
N ASP A 743 -34.17 18.09 -29.17
CA ASP A 743 -33.15 17.30 -29.86
C ASP A 743 -33.69 16.58 -31.08
N ILE A 744 -34.89 15.98 -30.96
CA ILE A 744 -35.58 15.37 -32.09
C ILE A 744 -35.85 16.41 -33.15
N ALA A 745 -36.41 17.57 -32.78
CA ALA A 745 -36.70 18.67 -33.69
C ALA A 745 -35.46 19.06 -34.49
N ASP A 746 -34.30 19.16 -33.82
CA ASP A 746 -33.05 19.52 -34.46
C ASP A 746 -32.52 18.39 -35.37
N TRP A 747 -32.57 17.14 -34.91
CA TRP A 747 -32.15 15.99 -35.72
C TRP A 747 -33.01 15.81 -36.98
N THR A 748 -34.32 16.04 -36.89
CA THR A 748 -35.26 15.94 -38.03
C THR A 748 -35.15 17.16 -38.95
N ALA A 749 -35.14 18.38 -38.41
CA ALA A 749 -35.11 19.60 -39.21
C ALA A 749 -33.78 19.83 -39.94
N SER A 750 -32.66 19.38 -39.37
CA SER A 750 -31.34 19.61 -39.97
C SER A 750 -31.01 18.70 -41.16
N GLY A 751 -31.85 17.71 -41.47
CA GLY A 751 -31.53 16.66 -42.46
C GLY A 751 -30.33 15.80 -42.08
N LYS A 752 -29.81 15.94 -40.84
CA LYS A 752 -28.62 15.22 -40.34
C LYS A 752 -28.94 13.83 -39.82
N PHE A 753 -30.22 13.47 -39.69
CA PHE A 753 -30.65 12.14 -39.28
C PHE A 753 -31.12 11.32 -40.48
N GLU A 754 -30.16 10.76 -41.22
CA GLU A 754 -30.40 9.92 -42.39
C GLU A 754 -29.60 8.62 -42.29
N THR A 755 -30.07 7.56 -42.95
CA THR A 755 -29.28 6.33 -43.13
C THR A 755 -28.06 6.62 -44.02
N ALA A 756 -27.02 5.78 -43.93
CA ALA A 756 -25.85 5.94 -44.81
C ALA A 756 -26.21 5.79 -46.30
N PHE A 757 -27.25 5.00 -46.60
CA PHE A 757 -27.73 4.72 -47.95
C PHE A 757 -29.24 4.90 -48.12
N THR A 758 -29.62 5.36 -49.32
CA THR A 758 -31.01 5.50 -49.78
C THR A 758 -31.25 4.56 -50.96
N TRP A 759 -31.49 3.28 -50.68
CA TRP A 759 -31.67 2.24 -51.69
C TRP A 759 -33.13 1.82 -51.87
N ARG A 760 -33.42 1.16 -52.99
CA ARG A 760 -34.72 0.50 -53.20
C ARG A 760 -34.76 -0.83 -52.43
N THR A 761 -35.81 -1.03 -51.64
CA THR A 761 -36.08 -2.27 -50.92
C THR A 761 -36.71 -3.34 -51.82
N GLN A 762 -36.67 -4.59 -51.36
CA GLN A 762 -37.42 -5.71 -51.93
C GLN A 762 -38.93 -5.48 -51.83
N GLU A 763 -39.66 -6.08 -52.77
CA GLU A 763 -41.12 -5.96 -52.82
C GLU A 763 -41.74 -6.69 -51.62
N GLY A 764 -42.67 -6.03 -50.92
CA GLY A 764 -43.26 -6.55 -49.67
C GLY A 764 -42.50 -6.17 -48.39
N VAL A 765 -41.33 -5.53 -48.47
CA VAL A 765 -40.57 -5.03 -47.31
C VAL A 765 -40.79 -3.52 -47.17
N PRO A 766 -41.15 -3.00 -45.99
CA PRO A 766 -41.31 -1.56 -45.76
C PRO A 766 -40.04 -0.78 -46.18
N PRO A 767 -40.18 0.29 -46.98
CA PRO A 767 -39.04 0.92 -47.63
C PRO A 767 -38.15 1.75 -46.70
N LEU A 768 -38.61 2.13 -45.51
CA LEU A 768 -37.81 2.76 -44.46
C LEU A 768 -38.64 2.71 -43.18
N ALA A 769 -38.09 2.19 -42.09
CA ALA A 769 -38.76 2.17 -40.79
C ALA A 769 -38.06 3.14 -39.83
N GLN A 770 -38.85 3.91 -39.09
CA GLN A 770 -38.35 4.81 -38.05
C GLN A 770 -38.88 4.37 -36.70
N TYR A 771 -38.01 4.20 -35.72
CA TYR A 771 -38.35 3.80 -34.37
C TYR A 771 -37.87 4.83 -33.36
N CYS A 772 -38.65 5.01 -32.30
CA CYS A 772 -38.20 5.72 -31.11
C CYS A 772 -38.38 4.83 -29.90
N LEU A 773 -37.26 4.49 -29.24
CA LEU A 773 -37.27 3.83 -27.93
C LEU A 773 -37.00 4.90 -26.89
N MET A 774 -37.81 4.97 -25.84
CA MET A 774 -37.64 5.98 -24.79
C MET A 774 -37.97 5.40 -23.42
N PRO A 775 -37.52 6.02 -22.33
CA PRO A 775 -37.83 5.56 -20.98
C PRO A 775 -39.34 5.35 -20.80
N GLY A 776 -39.74 4.27 -20.12
CA GLY A 776 -41.16 3.93 -19.95
C GLY A 776 -42.02 5.07 -19.38
N VAL A 777 -41.43 5.94 -18.55
CA VAL A 777 -42.11 7.12 -17.99
C VAL A 777 -42.43 8.15 -19.08
N TRP A 778 -41.55 8.32 -20.07
CA TRP A 778 -41.76 9.25 -21.20
C TRP A 778 -42.68 8.65 -22.24
N HIS A 779 -42.61 7.34 -22.44
CA HIS A 779 -43.56 6.61 -23.28
C HIS A 779 -45.01 6.78 -22.79
N GLN A 780 -45.21 7.00 -21.50
CA GLN A 780 -46.53 7.28 -20.92
C GLN A 780 -46.96 8.75 -21.04
N ASP A 781 -46.08 9.67 -21.48
CA ASP A 781 -46.40 11.08 -21.65
C ASP A 781 -47.14 11.33 -22.99
N PRO A 782 -48.43 11.75 -22.95
CA PRO A 782 -49.21 11.96 -24.17
C PRO A 782 -48.68 13.12 -25.04
N GLU A 783 -48.13 14.17 -24.44
CA GLU A 783 -47.66 15.36 -25.19
C GLU A 783 -46.43 14.99 -26.03
N LEU A 784 -45.50 14.23 -25.44
CA LEU A 784 -44.31 13.74 -26.13
C LEU A 784 -44.70 12.79 -27.27
N ARG A 785 -45.65 11.88 -27.05
CA ARG A 785 -46.12 10.95 -28.09
C ARG A 785 -46.79 11.67 -29.25
N LEU A 786 -47.68 12.62 -28.96
CA LEU A 786 -48.33 13.44 -29.99
C LEU A 786 -47.29 14.21 -30.80
N TYR A 787 -46.30 14.81 -30.13
CA TYR A 787 -45.21 15.50 -30.81
C TYR A 787 -44.42 14.59 -31.77
N LEU A 788 -44.09 13.36 -31.35
CA LEU A 788 -43.38 12.39 -32.19
C LEU A 788 -44.20 11.98 -33.41
N ILE A 789 -45.52 11.82 -33.24
CA ILE A 789 -46.44 11.52 -34.34
C ILE A 789 -46.49 12.70 -35.32
N ASP A 790 -46.54 13.94 -34.82
CA ASP A 790 -46.48 15.16 -35.64
C ASP A 790 -45.15 15.30 -36.39
N GLN A 791 -44.06 14.75 -35.86
CA GLN A 791 -42.75 14.64 -36.56
C GLN A 791 -42.68 13.50 -37.58
N GLY A 792 -43.78 12.75 -37.78
CA GLY A 792 -43.88 11.70 -38.79
C GLY A 792 -43.45 10.31 -38.31
N LEU A 793 -43.34 10.07 -37.00
CA LEU A 793 -43.17 8.71 -36.49
C LEU A 793 -44.54 8.02 -36.36
N ASP A 794 -44.63 6.79 -36.85
CA ASP A 794 -45.81 5.96 -36.61
C ASP A 794 -45.95 5.69 -35.10
N GLU A 795 -47.16 5.81 -34.57
CA GLU A 795 -47.45 5.52 -33.16
C GLU A 795 -47.03 4.09 -32.77
N ALA A 796 -47.15 3.15 -33.72
CA ALA A 796 -46.69 1.78 -33.56
C ALA A 796 -45.16 1.65 -33.38
N ASN A 797 -44.37 2.62 -33.84
CA ASN A 797 -42.92 2.56 -33.74
C ASN A 797 -42.37 3.37 -32.56
N ILE A 798 -43.26 3.89 -31.71
CA ILE A 798 -42.92 4.50 -30.42
C ILE A 798 -42.97 3.42 -29.35
N LEU A 799 -41.80 2.97 -28.91
CA LEU A 799 -41.63 1.78 -28.08
C LEU A 799 -41.08 2.14 -26.69
N PRO A 800 -41.49 1.41 -25.64
CA PRO A 800 -40.88 1.56 -24.34
C PRO A 800 -39.47 0.94 -24.36
N GLY A 801 -38.48 1.76 -24.05
CA GLY A 801 -37.11 1.35 -23.75
C GLY A 801 -37.01 0.74 -22.36
N VAL A 802 -36.04 -0.15 -22.21
CA VAL A 802 -35.67 -0.78 -20.94
C VAL A 802 -34.79 0.15 -20.12
N ASP A 803 -33.99 0.97 -20.78
CA ASP A 803 -33.17 1.98 -20.13
C ASP A 803 -33.99 3.22 -19.72
N GLY A 804 -34.08 3.45 -18.42
CA GLY A 804 -34.76 4.62 -17.86
C GLY A 804 -34.07 5.96 -18.12
N SER A 805 -32.84 5.95 -18.65
CA SER A 805 -31.99 7.14 -18.81
C SER A 805 -31.73 7.56 -20.26
N ARG A 806 -32.25 6.81 -21.24
CA ARG A 806 -31.92 7.03 -22.65
C ARG A 806 -33.13 6.97 -23.55
N ALA A 807 -33.06 7.78 -24.59
CA ALA A 807 -33.94 7.66 -25.72
C ALA A 807 -33.13 7.51 -27.01
N TYR A 808 -33.56 6.56 -27.83
CA TYR A 808 -32.98 6.20 -29.11
C TYR A 808 -33.94 6.61 -30.21
N LEU A 809 -33.44 7.30 -31.21
CA LEU A 809 -34.13 7.55 -32.46
C LEU A 809 -33.39 6.81 -33.56
N ILE A 810 -34.08 5.94 -34.30
CA ILE A 810 -33.46 5.02 -35.24
C ILE A 810 -34.19 5.09 -36.59
N LYS A 811 -33.45 5.25 -37.68
CA LYS A 811 -33.92 4.95 -39.04
C LYS A 811 -33.24 3.67 -39.52
N VAL A 812 -34.00 2.72 -40.03
CA VAL A 812 -33.46 1.49 -40.59
C VAL A 812 -34.09 1.21 -41.94
N LEU A 813 -33.23 0.89 -42.90
CA LEU A 813 -33.59 0.38 -44.20
C LEU A 813 -33.29 -1.12 -44.22
N LEU A 814 -34.33 -1.94 -44.33
CA LEU A 814 -34.24 -3.40 -44.35
C LEU A 814 -34.48 -3.94 -45.77
N GLY A 815 -34.07 -5.16 -46.05
CA GLY A 815 -34.34 -5.88 -47.30
C GLY A 815 -33.84 -5.17 -48.56
N VAL A 816 -32.63 -4.61 -48.52
CA VAL A 816 -32.03 -3.91 -49.65
C VAL A 816 -31.85 -4.86 -50.83
N LYS A 817 -32.35 -4.49 -52.02
CA LYS A 817 -32.16 -5.33 -53.22
C LYS A 817 -30.68 -5.46 -53.55
N ARG A 818 -30.21 -6.68 -53.83
CA ARG A 818 -28.82 -6.94 -54.27
C ARG A 818 -28.37 -6.05 -55.43
N GLY A 819 -29.22 -5.80 -56.43
CA GLY A 819 -28.91 -4.91 -57.55
C GLY A 819 -28.70 -3.43 -57.16
N ALA A 820 -29.12 -3.02 -55.95
CA ALA A 820 -28.86 -1.67 -55.43
C ALA A 820 -27.43 -1.50 -54.89
N LEU A 821 -26.68 -2.59 -54.68
CA LEU A 821 -25.29 -2.55 -54.21
C LEU A 821 -24.31 -2.00 -55.26
N GLY A 822 -24.75 -1.74 -56.50
CA GLY A 822 -23.90 -1.20 -57.56
C GLY A 822 -22.97 -2.24 -58.21
N VAL A 823 -23.29 -3.53 -58.05
CA VAL A 823 -22.76 -4.63 -58.86
C VAL A 823 -23.62 -4.69 -60.13
N GLY A 824 -22.98 -4.59 -61.30
CA GLY A 824 -23.60 -4.22 -62.57
C GLY A 824 -24.86 -4.99 -62.98
N LYS A 825 -25.61 -4.36 -63.89
CA LYS A 825 -26.47 -5.08 -64.84
C LYS A 825 -25.66 -6.06 -65.66
#